data_AF-A0A511X906-F1
#
_entry.id   AF-A0A511X906-F1
#
_cell.length_a   1.000
_cell.length_b   1.000
_cell.length_c   1.000
_cell.angle_alpha   90.00
_cell.angle_beta   90.00
_cell.angle_gamma   90.00
#
_symmetry.space_group_name_H-M   'P 1'
#
loop_
_entity.id
_entity.type
_entity.pdbx_description
1 polymer ?
#
loop_
_entity_poly.entity_id
_entity_poly.type
_entity_poly.pdbx_seq_one_letter_code
_entity_poly.pdbx_strand_id
1 'polypeptide(L)'
;MTVRLFGRSVPSQTCVSPARIALRATLQACLLAGGVFALDATLGSVYANAAPTDDPSDARNASRADVSATPSTDFSQTQVAPDGTPRSSNGNDASGRLTPGNNPTTFTAPEIEPPMEQTREKDSATGDGPASAYPHLSSRGAPSSQNQPPSTQDDEVLLIHPTIIPAPQSTTHVDAQQDLRPPSIALDGLFAAIGQARIFTDAKAAADAYPNHPPSEILKAWREQRDEPGFDLKTFVATYFTTPEFTSAAYQRTPGENVRDYISGMWNVLTREPDRQIPWSSQLPLPKKYVVPGGRFSEIYYWDSYFTMIGLYEDGRIDLMRSTLEDLASLIDRYGHIPNGSRTYYLSRSQPAFFAIMLDLLAGHDGQVVYTRFLPELQREYDYWTDGASTLEPGHAWRHAVRLPDGTLMVRPWDDLDTPRDESYPEDIATAASTSRPSHEVWRDLRAGAETGWDYSARWLADHHTLSTIHTTDLVTIEMNCTVAHLAQTLAHAYELAGDQGKATRYGADAKARVTALRKYLWDPEREAFYDYDWKQGKRTDVLSAATAMPLFLHLATDEQAHAVAHTLRTKLLKVGGLVATDITSGQQWDAPNGWAPLQWMAVKGLNQYGEEALAEDIARRWMARVIGTYEKSGVLLEKYDVVAPEISPTGGAGGGEYPMQVGFGWTNGTLLGLMNRYPRNARQVLDRNPLSDQMSKAAETSGGVATETPSIKTEAKPTLKKVGTPEERAHAEMHPVAGVPPSHEARERLGDGPSSGP
;
A
#
# COMPACT_ATOMS: atom_id res chain seq x y z
N MET A 1 -40.33 55.49 33.83
CA MET A 1 -39.60 56.70 34.29
C MET A 1 -38.12 56.40 34.38
N THR A 2 -37.29 57.40 34.07
CA THR A 2 -36.03 57.80 34.74
C THR A 2 -35.60 57.01 36.02
N VAL A 3 -34.31 56.77 36.30
CA VAL A 3 -33.06 56.96 35.53
C VAL A 3 -31.87 56.17 36.12
N ARG A 4 -30.74 56.10 35.39
CA ARG A 4 -29.36 55.65 35.71
C ARG A 4 -28.96 55.49 37.21
N LEU A 5 -27.98 54.59 37.43
CA LEU A 5 -26.66 54.98 38.00
C LEU A 5 -25.54 53.99 37.60
N PHE A 6 -24.28 54.43 37.68
CA PHE A 6 -23.05 53.67 37.37
C PHE A 6 -22.27 53.39 38.68
N GLY A 7 -21.51 52.29 38.74
CA GLY A 7 -20.53 52.06 39.81
C GLY A 7 -19.79 50.72 39.69
N ARG A 8 -18.44 50.72 39.77
CA ARG A 8 -17.58 49.52 39.76
C ARG A 8 -16.93 49.32 41.14
N SER A 9 -16.91 48.08 41.66
CA SER A 9 -15.76 47.50 42.38
C SER A 9 -15.95 45.99 42.63
N VAL A 10 -14.84 45.30 42.89
CA VAL A 10 -14.60 43.83 42.87
C VAL A 10 -13.57 43.52 43.98
N PRO A 11 -13.36 42.29 44.54
CA PRO A 11 -14.11 41.01 44.48
C PRO A 11 -14.52 40.46 45.88
N SER A 12 -15.27 39.35 45.91
CA SER A 12 -15.06 38.26 46.88
C SER A 12 -15.51 36.89 46.29
N GLN A 13 -15.13 35.78 46.93
CA GLN A 13 -15.17 34.43 46.34
C GLN A 13 -16.52 33.71 46.48
N THR A 14 -16.86 32.85 45.52
CA THR A 14 -17.69 31.65 45.75
C THR A 14 -17.45 30.61 44.65
N CYS A 15 -17.53 29.33 44.97
CA CYS A 15 -17.15 28.23 44.06
C CYS A 15 -18.19 27.94 42.98
N VAL A 16 -17.74 27.42 41.83
CA VAL A 16 -18.60 26.84 40.77
C VAL A 16 -18.13 25.42 40.45
N SER A 17 -19.07 24.47 40.41
CA SER A 17 -18.84 23.05 40.12
C SER A 17 -18.98 22.75 38.61
N PRO A 18 -18.25 21.77 38.03
CA PRO A 18 -18.13 21.67 36.57
C PRO A 18 -19.33 20.98 35.89
N ALA A 19 -20.09 21.75 35.09
CA ALA A 19 -21.23 21.26 34.31
C ALA A 19 -21.07 21.54 32.79
N ARG A 20 -19.94 21.13 32.19
CA ARG A 20 -19.65 21.30 30.74
C ARG A 20 -18.95 20.11 30.05
N ILE A 21 -19.19 18.88 30.51
CA ILE A 21 -18.71 17.65 29.83
C ILE A 21 -19.87 16.75 29.38
N ALA A 22 -20.98 16.71 30.13
CA ALA A 22 -22.13 15.83 29.88
C ALA A 22 -23.06 16.22 28.70
N LEU A 23 -22.61 17.03 27.73
CA LEU A 23 -23.43 17.49 26.59
C LEU A 23 -22.79 17.27 25.20
N ARG A 24 -21.73 16.45 25.10
CA ARG A 24 -21.24 15.92 23.81
C ARG A 24 -21.57 14.46 23.57
N ALA A 25 -21.80 13.67 24.62
CA ALA A 25 -22.05 12.22 24.51
C ALA A 25 -23.43 11.84 23.93
N THR A 26 -24.44 12.72 24.01
CA THR A 26 -25.84 12.37 23.71
C THR A 26 -26.32 12.77 22.31
N LEU A 27 -25.49 13.48 21.52
CA LEU A 27 -25.85 13.92 20.16
C LEU A 27 -25.26 13.03 19.05
N GLN A 28 -24.30 12.16 19.38
CA GLN A 28 -23.64 11.27 18.42
C GLN A 28 -24.33 9.89 18.31
N ALA A 29 -25.26 9.57 19.22
CA ALA A 29 -26.05 8.33 19.22
C ALA A 29 -27.32 8.40 18.34
N CYS A 30 -27.73 9.58 17.86
CA CYS A 30 -28.96 9.77 17.07
C CYS A 30 -28.71 9.96 15.57
N LEU A 31 -27.47 9.80 15.08
CA LEU A 31 -27.10 9.89 13.66
C LEU A 31 -26.59 8.56 13.06
N LEU A 32 -26.66 7.47 13.83
CA LEU A 32 -26.30 6.10 13.40
C LEU A 32 -27.49 5.14 13.40
N ALA A 33 -28.72 5.68 13.25
CA ALA A 33 -29.97 4.93 13.23
C ALA A 33 -30.84 5.29 12.01
N GLY A 34 -30.24 5.37 10.82
CA GLY A 34 -30.94 5.55 9.56
C GLY A 34 -31.59 4.23 9.11
N GLY A 35 -32.87 4.02 9.47
CA GLY A 35 -33.56 2.75 9.22
C GLY A 35 -33.87 2.48 7.75
N VAL A 36 -33.62 1.24 7.32
CA VAL A 36 -34.06 0.71 6.01
C VAL A 36 -35.57 0.52 6.02
N PHE A 37 -36.29 1.29 5.21
CA PHE A 37 -37.70 1.04 4.90
C PHE A 37 -37.83 0.19 3.63
N ALA A 38 -37.93 -1.12 3.82
CA ALA A 38 -38.54 -2.00 2.81
C ALA A 38 -40.07 -1.82 2.87
N LEU A 39 -40.69 -1.55 1.71
CA LEU A 39 -42.15 -1.49 1.57
C LEU A 39 -42.57 -2.35 0.38
N ASP A 40 -42.71 -3.64 0.64
CA ASP A 40 -43.34 -4.58 -0.28
C ASP A 40 -44.87 -4.39 -0.25
N ALA A 41 -45.50 -4.37 -1.42
CA ALA A 41 -46.83 -3.77 -1.60
C ALA A 41 -47.81 -4.75 -2.27
N THR A 42 -48.27 -5.74 -1.52
CA THR A 42 -49.35 -6.65 -1.96
C THR A 42 -50.49 -6.74 -0.94
N LEU A 43 -51.62 -6.08 -1.26
CA LEU A 43 -53.01 -6.55 -1.12
C LEU A 43 -53.96 -5.37 -1.37
N GLY A 44 -55.12 -5.63 -1.97
CA GLY A 44 -56.12 -4.59 -2.23
C GLY A 44 -57.57 -5.07 -2.13
N SER A 45 -58.45 -4.18 -1.69
CA SER A 45 -59.89 -4.20 -1.93
C SER A 45 -60.40 -2.74 -1.89
N VAL A 46 -60.89 -2.16 -3.00
CA VAL A 46 -62.24 -2.27 -3.63
C VAL A 46 -63.26 -1.33 -2.97
N TYR A 47 -64.04 -0.62 -3.82
CA TYR A 47 -65.06 0.42 -3.56
C TYR A 47 -64.53 1.83 -3.19
N ALA A 48 -65.12 2.95 -3.65
CA ALA A 48 -65.99 3.19 -4.83
C ALA A 48 -66.11 4.70 -5.16
N ASN A 49 -66.42 5.02 -6.42
CA ASN A 49 -67.13 6.20 -6.94
C ASN A 49 -66.95 7.60 -6.26
N ALA A 50 -66.35 8.55 -6.98
CA ALA A 50 -67.06 9.75 -7.48
C ALA A 50 -66.18 10.65 -8.40
N ALA A 51 -66.83 11.25 -9.40
CA ALA A 51 -66.39 12.37 -10.25
C ALA A 51 -67.68 13.02 -10.84
N PRO A 52 -67.68 14.18 -11.54
CA PRO A 52 -66.58 15.06 -11.93
C PRO A 52 -66.85 16.54 -11.51
N THR A 53 -66.67 17.52 -12.42
CA THR A 53 -66.90 18.99 -12.34
C THR A 53 -65.84 19.81 -11.59
N ASP A 54 -65.45 21.03 -12.02
CA ASP A 54 -65.59 21.71 -13.32
C ASP A 54 -64.47 22.76 -13.49
N ASP A 55 -64.17 23.16 -14.74
CA ASP A 55 -63.37 24.33 -15.15
C ASP A 55 -64.31 25.33 -15.85
N PRO A 56 -64.21 26.67 -15.65
CA PRO A 56 -63.48 27.47 -16.65
C PRO A 56 -62.93 28.86 -16.23
N SER A 57 -61.88 29.31 -16.93
CA SER A 57 -61.69 30.69 -17.47
C SER A 57 -61.33 31.86 -16.51
N ASP A 58 -60.73 33.00 -16.91
CA ASP A 58 -60.05 33.43 -18.16
C ASP A 58 -59.01 34.55 -17.82
N ALA A 59 -58.19 34.91 -18.81
CA ALA A 59 -57.78 36.29 -19.14
C ALA A 59 -56.72 37.04 -18.27
N ARG A 60 -55.85 37.91 -18.83
CA ARG A 60 -55.47 38.19 -20.25
C ARG A 60 -54.17 39.03 -20.34
N ASN A 61 -53.70 39.18 -21.58
CA ASN A 61 -52.76 40.18 -22.11
C ASN A 61 -51.24 40.01 -21.86
N ALA A 62 -50.34 40.47 -22.76
CA ALA A 62 -50.26 40.36 -24.24
C ALA A 62 -49.04 41.14 -24.80
N SER A 63 -48.57 40.67 -25.96
CA SER A 63 -47.95 41.43 -27.09
C SER A 63 -46.42 41.63 -27.16
N ARG A 64 -45.81 41.87 -28.35
CA ARG A 64 -46.02 41.29 -29.72
C ARG A 64 -44.94 41.83 -30.70
N ALA A 65 -44.21 40.94 -31.37
CA ALA A 65 -43.57 41.08 -32.70
C ALA A 65 -42.95 39.70 -33.03
N ASP A 66 -43.20 38.96 -34.12
CA ASP A 66 -43.41 39.25 -35.56
C ASP A 66 -42.19 39.85 -36.28
N VAL A 67 -41.48 39.03 -37.07
CA VAL A 67 -41.30 39.11 -38.55
C VAL A 67 -40.85 37.72 -39.07
N SER A 68 -41.15 37.41 -40.34
CA SER A 68 -41.08 36.09 -41.00
C SER A 68 -39.82 35.81 -41.85
N ALA A 69 -39.55 34.53 -42.17
CA ALA A 69 -39.27 34.03 -43.55
C ALA A 69 -39.08 32.50 -43.67
N THR A 70 -39.69 31.91 -44.71
CA THR A 70 -39.47 30.59 -45.38
C THR A 70 -39.96 30.76 -46.86
N PRO A 71 -40.00 29.79 -47.80
CA PRO A 71 -39.56 28.37 -47.82
C PRO A 71 -38.84 27.89 -49.13
N SER A 72 -38.42 26.61 -49.20
CA SER A 72 -38.26 25.76 -50.42
C SER A 72 -37.85 24.32 -50.01
N THR A 73 -38.65 23.25 -50.19
CA THR A 73 -38.83 22.38 -51.40
C THR A 73 -37.51 21.82 -51.98
N ASP A 74 -37.31 20.56 -52.37
CA ASP A 74 -38.03 19.26 -52.25
C ASP A 74 -37.01 18.14 -52.64
N PHE A 75 -37.21 16.82 -52.80
CA PHE A 75 -38.30 15.81 -52.86
C PHE A 75 -37.65 14.46 -52.40
N SER A 76 -38.16 13.21 -52.41
CA SER A 76 -39.40 12.49 -52.83
C SER A 76 -39.43 11.09 -52.14
N GLN A 77 -40.48 10.28 -52.35
CA GLN A 77 -40.52 8.82 -52.03
C GLN A 77 -41.19 8.02 -53.17
N THR A 78 -40.97 6.70 -53.23
CA THR A 78 -41.87 5.76 -53.94
C THR A 78 -41.92 4.38 -53.25
N GLN A 79 -42.97 3.57 -53.52
CA GLN A 79 -43.35 2.37 -52.74
C GLN A 79 -43.66 1.12 -53.63
N VAL A 80 -44.04 0.01 -52.95
CA VAL A 80 -44.90 -1.13 -53.38
C VAL A 80 -44.20 -2.45 -53.81
N ALA A 81 -44.85 -3.59 -53.49
CA ALA A 81 -44.44 -5.01 -53.65
C ALA A 81 -45.37 -5.73 -54.68
N PRO A 82 -45.75 -7.05 -54.69
CA PRO A 82 -45.46 -8.22 -53.81
C PRO A 82 -45.25 -9.61 -54.55
N ASP A 83 -45.46 -10.71 -53.80
CA ASP A 83 -45.86 -12.11 -54.17
C ASP A 83 -44.87 -13.19 -54.67
N GLY A 84 -45.08 -14.44 -54.17
CA GLY A 84 -44.56 -15.70 -54.73
C GLY A 84 -44.14 -16.82 -53.74
N THR A 85 -44.86 -17.94 -53.67
CA THR A 85 -44.52 -19.21 -52.93
C THR A 85 -44.88 -20.43 -53.84
N PRO A 86 -44.84 -21.76 -53.46
CA PRO A 86 -44.48 -22.47 -52.21
C PRO A 86 -43.68 -23.82 -52.39
N ARG A 87 -43.70 -24.69 -51.34
CA ARG A 87 -43.29 -26.14 -51.24
C ARG A 87 -41.82 -26.44 -50.81
N SER A 88 -41.53 -27.47 -49.99
CA SER A 88 -42.38 -28.38 -49.16
C SER A 88 -41.56 -29.00 -47.99
N SER A 89 -42.09 -29.05 -46.76
CA SER A 89 -42.65 -30.23 -46.04
C SER A 89 -41.69 -31.12 -45.24
N ASN A 90 -42.16 -31.58 -44.07
CA ASN A 90 -41.57 -32.52 -43.08
C ASN A 90 -40.60 -31.85 -42.08
N GLY A 91 -40.85 -31.78 -40.77
CA GLY A 91 -42.07 -32.12 -40.02
C GLY A 91 -42.04 -33.49 -39.33
N ASN A 92 -41.82 -33.47 -38.02
CA ASN A 92 -42.61 -34.26 -37.07
C ASN A 92 -42.59 -33.58 -35.69
N ASP A 93 -43.59 -33.87 -34.86
CA ASP A 93 -44.00 -33.10 -33.67
C ASP A 93 -44.11 -34.01 -32.42
N ALA A 94 -44.66 -33.47 -31.32
CA ALA A 94 -45.01 -34.10 -30.04
C ALA A 94 -43.82 -34.48 -29.12
N SER A 95 -43.60 -33.89 -27.93
CA SER A 95 -44.42 -33.39 -26.81
C SER A 95 -44.63 -34.40 -25.67
N GLY A 96 -44.29 -34.02 -24.44
CA GLY A 96 -44.56 -34.81 -23.24
C GLY A 96 -44.15 -34.12 -21.93
N ARG A 97 -45.08 -33.40 -21.29
CA ARG A 97 -44.95 -32.98 -19.87
C ARG A 97 -45.36 -34.14 -18.97
N LEU A 98 -44.70 -34.31 -17.81
CA LEU A 98 -45.33 -34.55 -16.49
C LEU A 98 -44.27 -34.59 -15.36
N THR A 99 -44.71 -34.36 -14.12
CA THR A 99 -43.95 -34.28 -12.85
C THR A 99 -44.86 -34.76 -11.70
N PRO A 100 -44.38 -34.97 -10.44
CA PRO A 100 -43.03 -35.27 -9.91
C PRO A 100 -43.00 -36.59 -9.07
N GLY A 101 -41.88 -36.95 -8.40
CA GLY A 101 -41.83 -38.09 -7.47
C GLY A 101 -40.58 -38.21 -6.57
N ASN A 102 -40.78 -38.51 -5.29
CA ASN A 102 -39.82 -38.48 -4.16
C ASN A 102 -38.63 -39.47 -4.19
N ASN A 103 -37.51 -39.06 -3.55
CA ASN A 103 -36.61 -39.73 -2.57
C ASN A 103 -36.43 -41.27 -2.52
N PRO A 104 -35.33 -41.77 -1.89
CA PRO A 104 -33.93 -41.27 -1.86
C PRO A 104 -32.90 -42.43 -2.01
N THR A 105 -31.59 -42.12 -2.07
CA THR A 105 -30.56 -43.17 -1.84
C THR A 105 -29.28 -42.62 -1.21
N THR A 106 -28.74 -43.37 -0.24
CA THR A 106 -27.48 -43.10 0.48
C THR A 106 -26.27 -43.73 -0.22
N PHE A 107 -25.11 -43.07 -0.19
CA PHE A 107 -23.80 -43.73 -0.25
C PHE A 107 -22.81 -43.06 0.72
N THR A 108 -21.87 -43.85 1.24
CA THR A 108 -20.98 -43.52 2.37
C THR A 108 -19.58 -43.08 1.93
N ALA A 109 -18.92 -42.29 2.79
CA ALA A 109 -17.52 -41.89 2.62
C ALA A 109 -16.51 -42.99 3.03
N PRO A 110 -15.24 -42.88 2.63
CA PRO A 110 -14.11 -43.57 3.23
C PRO A 110 -13.36 -42.69 4.26
N GLU A 111 -12.83 -43.30 5.31
CA GLU A 111 -11.93 -42.67 6.31
C GLU A 111 -10.44 -42.80 5.92
N ILE A 112 -9.54 -42.20 6.70
CA ILE A 112 -8.09 -42.07 6.44
C ILE A 112 -7.28 -42.67 7.63
N GLU A 113 -5.98 -42.89 7.41
CA GLU A 113 -4.90 -43.25 8.37
C GLU A 113 -4.64 -44.75 8.65
N PRO A 114 -3.44 -45.14 9.17
CA PRO A 114 -2.17 -44.40 9.29
C PRO A 114 -0.96 -45.10 8.58
N PRO A 115 0.22 -44.44 8.48
CA PRO A 115 1.46 -45.08 8.01
C PRO A 115 2.19 -45.87 9.12
N MET A 116 3.11 -46.75 8.73
CA MET A 116 4.06 -47.45 9.63
C MET A 116 5.51 -47.33 9.16
N GLU A 117 6.44 -47.74 10.03
CA GLU A 117 7.81 -47.23 10.10
C GLU A 117 8.90 -48.30 9.85
N GLN A 118 10.04 -47.86 9.28
CA GLN A 118 11.39 -48.45 9.24
C GLN A 118 11.60 -49.97 9.05
N THR A 119 12.51 -50.31 8.14
CA THR A 119 13.67 -51.17 8.51
C THR A 119 14.88 -50.87 7.63
N ARG A 120 16.09 -51.10 8.17
CA ARG A 120 17.37 -51.03 7.43
C ARG A 120 17.81 -52.44 7.05
N GLU A 121 18.57 -52.57 5.97
CA GLU A 121 19.85 -53.30 6.06
C GLU A 121 20.89 -52.75 5.08
N LYS A 122 22.13 -53.22 5.16
CA LYS A 122 23.29 -52.79 4.35
C LYS A 122 23.73 -53.95 3.46
N ASP A 123 24.45 -53.67 2.37
CA ASP A 123 25.88 -54.03 2.38
C ASP A 123 26.75 -53.27 1.35
N SER A 124 28.06 -53.53 1.39
CA SER A 124 29.15 -52.92 0.61
C SER A 124 29.69 -53.91 -0.47
N ALA A 125 30.69 -53.64 -1.33
CA ALA A 125 31.68 -52.55 -1.48
C ALA A 125 32.27 -52.52 -2.92
N THR A 126 33.17 -51.55 -3.21
CA THR A 126 34.14 -51.49 -4.35
C THR A 126 33.58 -51.42 -5.79
N GLY A 127 34.26 -50.83 -6.78
CA GLY A 127 35.51 -50.05 -6.75
C GLY A 127 35.98 -49.65 -8.18
N ASP A 128 36.80 -48.59 -8.25
CA ASP A 128 37.70 -48.14 -9.35
C ASP A 128 37.16 -47.80 -10.77
N GLY A 129 37.81 -46.80 -11.40
CA GLY A 129 37.79 -46.50 -12.85
C GLY A 129 39.14 -46.89 -13.51
N PRO A 130 39.68 -46.18 -14.53
CA PRO A 130 39.17 -44.95 -15.20
C PRO A 130 39.39 -44.84 -16.75
N ALA A 131 38.85 -43.75 -17.34
CA ALA A 131 39.40 -42.93 -18.45
C ALA A 131 39.58 -43.44 -19.92
N SER A 132 39.54 -42.46 -20.86
CA SER A 132 40.02 -42.45 -22.27
C SER A 132 39.25 -43.26 -23.34
N ALA A 133 39.17 -42.86 -24.63
CA ALA A 133 39.56 -41.62 -25.34
C ALA A 133 38.80 -41.46 -26.71
N TYR A 134 38.99 -40.32 -27.39
CA TYR A 134 38.50 -40.01 -28.77
C TYR A 134 39.18 -40.83 -29.88
N PRO A 135 38.65 -40.79 -31.12
CA PRO A 135 39.47 -40.28 -32.24
C PRO A 135 38.73 -39.40 -33.29
N HIS A 136 39.49 -38.91 -34.27
CA HIS A 136 39.11 -37.97 -35.35
C HIS A 136 39.86 -38.34 -36.68
N LEU A 137 39.76 -37.71 -37.86
CA LEU A 137 39.06 -36.51 -38.36
C LEU A 137 39.01 -36.57 -39.92
N SER A 138 37.96 -36.06 -40.59
CA SER A 138 37.91 -35.72 -42.05
C SER A 138 37.93 -36.92 -43.04
N SER A 139 37.58 -36.85 -44.33
CA SER A 139 36.78 -35.94 -45.22
C SER A 139 36.51 -36.72 -46.55
N ARG A 140 36.13 -36.24 -47.75
CA ARG A 140 35.97 -34.91 -48.41
C ARG A 140 35.18 -35.07 -49.73
N GLY A 141 34.37 -34.10 -50.17
CA GLY A 141 33.85 -34.08 -51.57
C GLY A 141 32.57 -33.27 -51.83
N ALA A 142 32.55 -32.47 -52.90
CA ALA A 142 31.41 -31.75 -53.48
C ALA A 142 31.62 -31.62 -55.01
N PRO A 143 30.60 -31.36 -55.84
CA PRO A 143 30.27 -29.95 -56.19
C PRO A 143 28.80 -29.64 -56.59
N SER A 144 28.45 -28.33 -56.61
CA SER A 144 27.37 -27.68 -57.41
C SER A 144 25.89 -28.09 -57.20
N SER A 145 24.88 -27.20 -57.26
CA SER A 145 24.86 -25.73 -57.47
C SER A 145 23.50 -25.09 -57.09
N GLN A 146 23.51 -23.77 -56.87
CA GLN A 146 22.35 -22.83 -56.90
C GLN A 146 21.22 -23.00 -55.87
N ASN A 147 21.29 -22.22 -54.78
CA ASN A 147 20.39 -21.06 -54.59
C ASN A 147 20.86 -20.16 -53.43
N GLN A 148 20.59 -18.86 -53.53
CA GLN A 148 20.62 -17.88 -52.43
C GLN A 148 19.21 -17.29 -52.27
N PRO A 149 18.84 -16.88 -51.05
CA PRO A 149 18.66 -15.44 -50.81
C PRO A 149 19.41 -15.02 -49.50
N PRO A 150 19.09 -13.95 -48.74
CA PRO A 150 20.12 -12.99 -48.37
C PRO A 150 20.45 -12.93 -46.86
N SER A 151 21.33 -12.00 -46.50
CA SER A 151 21.76 -11.65 -45.14
C SER A 151 20.62 -11.45 -44.14
N THR A 152 20.74 -12.08 -42.98
CA THR A 152 20.09 -11.63 -41.74
C THR A 152 20.67 -10.28 -41.32
N GLN A 153 19.80 -9.32 -40.99
CA GLN A 153 20.18 -8.13 -40.23
C GLN A 153 20.35 -8.51 -38.75
N ASP A 154 21.10 -7.71 -38.00
CA ASP A 154 21.08 -7.77 -36.54
C ASP A 154 19.71 -7.29 -36.03
N ASP A 155 19.05 -8.09 -35.19
CA ASP A 155 17.80 -7.69 -34.53
C ASP A 155 18.10 -6.65 -33.43
N GLU A 156 18.10 -5.38 -33.82
CA GLU A 156 18.19 -4.24 -32.92
C GLU A 156 16.96 -4.21 -31.99
N VAL A 157 17.15 -4.69 -30.76
CA VAL A 157 16.08 -4.78 -29.75
C VAL A 157 15.54 -3.38 -29.47
N LEU A 158 14.35 -3.11 -29.99
CA LEU A 158 13.69 -1.81 -29.87
C LEU A 158 13.24 -1.59 -28.42
N LEU A 159 14.11 -0.95 -27.63
CA LEU A 159 13.79 -0.47 -26.28
C LEU A 159 12.77 0.68 -26.37
N ILE A 160 11.50 0.32 -26.53
CA ILE A 160 10.37 1.24 -26.43
C ILE A 160 10.21 1.61 -24.95
N HIS A 161 11.02 2.56 -24.50
CA HIS A 161 10.76 3.25 -23.24
C HIS A 161 9.36 3.88 -23.32
N PRO A 162 8.43 3.56 -22.40
CA PRO A 162 7.14 4.22 -22.37
C PRO A 162 7.39 5.70 -22.09
N THR A 163 7.11 6.56 -23.08
CA THR A 163 7.18 8.00 -22.90
C THR A 163 6.08 8.39 -21.93
N ILE A 164 6.44 8.73 -20.69
CA ILE A 164 5.56 9.48 -19.80
C ILE A 164 5.20 10.77 -20.55
N ILE A 165 3.96 10.92 -20.98
CA ILE A 165 3.50 12.09 -21.73
C ILE A 165 3.08 13.16 -20.71
N PRO A 166 3.89 14.21 -20.45
CA PRO A 166 3.43 15.32 -19.63
C PRO A 166 2.28 16.05 -20.35
N ALA A 167 1.33 16.56 -19.57
CA ALA A 167 0.28 17.42 -20.10
C ALA A 167 0.90 18.66 -20.80
N PRO A 168 0.31 19.15 -21.91
CA PRO A 168 0.90 20.23 -22.69
C PRO A 168 0.97 21.54 -21.89
N GLN A 169 2.18 21.96 -21.53
CA GLN A 169 2.42 23.17 -20.74
C GLN A 169 2.25 24.44 -21.57
N SER A 170 1.59 25.45 -21.00
CA SER A 170 1.55 26.80 -21.55
C SER A 170 2.89 27.51 -21.32
N THR A 171 3.39 28.23 -22.32
CA THR A 171 4.73 28.83 -22.29
C THR A 171 4.75 30.15 -21.50
N THR A 172 5.64 30.26 -20.51
CA THR A 172 6.93 30.99 -20.61
C THR A 172 7.53 31.27 -19.22
N HIS A 173 8.43 30.39 -18.76
CA HIS A 173 9.53 30.74 -17.86
C HIS A 173 10.74 29.87 -18.20
N VAL A 174 11.96 30.37 -18.01
CA VAL A 174 13.17 29.54 -18.10
C VAL A 174 13.33 28.85 -16.74
N ASP A 175 12.49 27.83 -16.54
CA ASP A 175 12.48 27.03 -15.32
C ASP A 175 13.64 26.02 -15.33
N ALA A 176 14.13 25.63 -14.15
CA ALA A 176 15.26 24.72 -14.01
C ALA A 176 14.80 23.28 -14.24
N GLN A 177 14.72 22.89 -15.52
CA GLN A 177 14.08 21.67 -16.02
C GLN A 177 14.35 20.45 -15.15
N GLN A 178 13.30 19.99 -14.45
CA GLN A 178 13.35 18.78 -13.65
C GLN A 178 13.54 17.57 -14.57
N ASP A 179 14.56 16.76 -14.28
CA ASP A 179 14.76 15.47 -14.97
C ASP A 179 13.87 14.44 -14.28
N LEU A 180 12.77 14.05 -14.94
CA LEU A 180 11.82 13.07 -14.39
C LEU A 180 12.29 11.62 -14.55
N ARG A 181 13.45 11.38 -15.18
CA ARG A 181 14.03 10.04 -15.29
C ARG A 181 14.52 9.57 -13.91
N PRO A 182 14.38 8.27 -13.58
CA PRO A 182 15.01 7.73 -12.38
C PRO A 182 16.55 7.85 -12.48
N PRO A 183 17.29 8.04 -11.37
CA PRO A 183 18.75 8.08 -11.34
C PRO A 183 19.46 7.02 -12.18
N SER A 184 18.97 5.78 -12.18
CA SER A 184 19.48 4.64 -12.96
C SER A 184 19.44 4.87 -14.48
N ILE A 185 18.44 5.59 -14.99
CA ILE A 185 18.31 5.97 -16.41
C ILE A 185 18.97 7.33 -16.68
N ALA A 186 18.95 8.24 -15.71
CA ALA A 186 19.58 9.56 -15.83
C ALA A 186 21.12 9.47 -15.86
N LEU A 187 21.69 8.50 -15.14
CA LEU A 187 23.12 8.31 -14.90
C LEU A 187 23.67 6.99 -15.45
N ASP A 188 22.89 6.20 -16.20
CA ASP A 188 23.41 5.09 -17.03
C ASP A 188 24.34 4.14 -16.22
N GLY A 189 25.36 3.54 -16.84
CA GLY A 189 26.35 2.68 -16.18
C GLY A 189 27.14 3.33 -15.02
N LEU A 190 27.10 4.66 -14.83
CA LEU A 190 27.67 5.29 -13.63
C LEU A 190 26.85 4.92 -12.39
N PHE A 191 25.52 4.85 -12.48
CA PHE A 191 24.69 4.42 -11.35
C PHE A 191 24.98 2.97 -10.94
N ALA A 192 25.10 2.08 -11.94
CA ALA A 192 25.47 0.69 -11.72
C ALA A 192 26.88 0.57 -11.07
N ALA A 193 27.86 1.36 -11.52
CA ALA A 193 29.19 1.38 -10.94
C ALA A 193 29.19 1.89 -9.48
N ILE A 194 28.37 2.90 -9.17
CA ILE A 194 28.17 3.43 -7.81
C ILE A 194 27.61 2.35 -6.87
N GLY A 195 26.57 1.63 -7.32
CA GLY A 195 25.98 0.51 -6.59
C GLY A 195 26.97 -0.63 -6.37
N GLN A 196 27.68 -1.05 -7.41
CA GLN A 196 28.70 -2.11 -7.35
C GLN A 196 29.85 -1.75 -6.40
N ALA A 197 30.32 -0.51 -6.40
CA ALA A 197 31.38 -0.04 -5.52
C ALA A 197 30.95 0.14 -4.05
N ARG A 198 29.63 0.06 -3.76
CA ARG A 198 29.04 0.09 -2.41
C ARG A 198 29.55 1.26 -1.54
N ILE A 199 29.79 2.44 -2.13
CA ILE A 199 30.41 3.60 -1.46
C ILE A 199 29.49 4.26 -0.40
N PHE A 200 28.18 4.12 -0.57
CA PHE A 200 27.15 4.55 0.38
C PHE A 200 26.89 3.50 1.47
N THR A 201 26.27 3.90 2.58
CA THR A 201 25.84 3.00 3.66
C THR A 201 24.49 2.32 3.41
N ASP A 202 23.67 2.86 2.51
CA ASP A 202 22.34 2.42 2.12
C ASP A 202 22.22 2.65 0.60
N ALA A 203 21.59 1.74 -0.15
CA ALA A 203 21.38 1.89 -1.59
C ALA A 203 20.51 3.11 -1.92
N LYS A 204 19.49 3.41 -1.09
CA LYS A 204 18.63 4.60 -1.24
C LYS A 204 19.42 5.92 -1.12
N ALA A 205 20.51 5.93 -0.36
CA ALA A 205 21.39 7.10 -0.29
C ALA A 205 22.12 7.40 -1.61
N ALA A 206 22.25 6.41 -2.51
CA ALA A 206 22.73 6.63 -3.88
C ALA A 206 21.64 7.20 -4.80
N ALA A 207 20.39 6.71 -4.66
CA ALA A 207 19.23 7.20 -5.42
C ALA A 207 18.76 8.60 -4.98
N ASP A 208 19.06 8.98 -3.74
CA ASP A 208 18.75 10.31 -3.18
C ASP A 208 19.89 11.33 -3.35
N ALA A 209 21.10 10.89 -3.72
CA ALA A 209 22.22 11.78 -4.05
C ALA A 209 21.95 12.50 -5.38
N TYR A 210 21.96 13.83 -5.38
CA TYR A 210 21.61 14.62 -6.56
C TYR A 210 22.84 15.20 -7.27
N PRO A 211 22.82 15.26 -8.62
CA PRO A 211 23.87 15.90 -9.42
C PRO A 211 24.12 17.37 -9.06
N ASN A 212 25.39 17.76 -9.00
CA ASN A 212 25.82 19.17 -8.95
C ASN A 212 25.91 19.81 -10.36
N HIS A 213 25.82 19.00 -11.40
CA HIS A 213 25.97 19.34 -12.83
C HIS A 213 24.95 18.55 -13.67
N PRO A 214 24.66 18.95 -14.93
CA PRO A 214 23.82 18.16 -15.82
C PRO A 214 24.29 16.70 -15.93
N PRO A 215 23.40 15.69 -15.84
CA PRO A 215 23.79 14.28 -15.92
C PRO A 215 24.63 13.92 -17.16
N SER A 216 24.41 14.60 -18.28
CA SER A 216 25.20 14.45 -19.51
C SER A 216 26.65 14.93 -19.37
N GLU A 217 26.91 15.98 -18.59
CA GLU A 217 28.26 16.47 -18.30
C GLU A 217 28.99 15.52 -17.34
N ILE A 218 28.31 15.03 -16.30
CA ILE A 218 28.85 14.04 -15.36
C ILE A 218 29.17 12.73 -16.09
N LEU A 219 28.27 12.25 -16.95
CA LEU A 219 28.49 11.05 -17.76
C LEU A 219 29.68 11.21 -18.72
N LYS A 220 29.84 12.40 -19.32
CA LYS A 220 31.02 12.69 -20.14
C LYS A 220 32.30 12.65 -19.28
N ALA A 221 32.34 13.40 -18.18
CA ALA A 221 33.50 13.46 -17.29
C ALA A 221 33.88 12.07 -16.73
N TRP A 222 32.89 11.25 -16.37
CA TRP A 222 33.12 9.87 -15.93
C TRP A 222 33.71 9.00 -17.04
N ARG A 223 33.17 9.05 -18.26
CA ARG A 223 33.68 8.29 -19.41
C ARG A 223 35.08 8.74 -19.85
N GLU A 224 35.46 9.98 -19.57
CA GLU A 224 36.80 10.50 -19.82
C GLU A 224 37.80 10.11 -18.71
N GLN A 225 37.38 10.07 -17.43
CA GLN A 225 38.27 9.90 -16.27
C GLN A 225 38.38 8.46 -15.73
N ARG A 226 37.34 7.62 -15.89
CA ARG A 226 37.26 6.30 -15.21
C ARG A 226 38.39 5.33 -15.55
N ASP A 227 38.99 5.51 -16.74
CA ASP A 227 40.04 4.68 -17.30
C ASP A 227 41.45 5.31 -17.08
N GLU A 228 41.55 6.43 -16.36
CA GLU A 228 42.81 7.11 -16.02
C GLU A 228 43.55 6.49 -14.83
N PRO A 229 44.90 6.41 -14.84
CA PRO A 229 45.68 5.90 -13.72
C PRO A 229 45.49 6.73 -12.43
N GLY A 230 44.85 6.13 -11.43
CA GLY A 230 44.58 6.76 -10.13
C GLY A 230 43.16 7.28 -9.94
N PHE A 231 42.24 7.02 -10.88
CA PHE A 231 40.82 7.31 -10.71
C PHE A 231 40.23 6.62 -9.45
N ASP A 232 39.48 7.38 -8.65
CA ASP A 232 38.74 6.88 -7.48
C ASP A 232 37.27 7.32 -7.58
N LEU A 233 36.38 6.35 -7.81
CA LEU A 233 34.95 6.61 -8.03
C LEU A 233 34.29 7.31 -6.85
N LYS A 234 34.77 7.09 -5.63
CA LYS A 234 34.23 7.72 -4.42
C LYS A 234 34.55 9.22 -4.38
N THR A 235 35.76 9.60 -4.77
CA THR A 235 36.20 10.99 -4.91
C THR A 235 35.48 11.68 -6.07
N PHE A 236 35.27 10.97 -7.19
CA PHE A 236 34.44 11.45 -8.30
C PHE A 236 33.01 11.75 -7.83
N VAL A 237 32.37 10.82 -7.12
CA VAL A 237 31.00 11.02 -6.60
C VAL A 237 30.93 12.17 -5.60
N ALA A 238 31.88 12.26 -4.67
CA ALA A 238 31.96 13.37 -3.70
C ALA A 238 32.26 14.74 -4.34
N THR A 239 32.66 14.77 -5.62
CA THR A 239 32.84 16.01 -6.41
C THR A 239 31.57 16.36 -7.17
N TYR A 240 30.99 15.40 -7.88
CA TYR A 240 29.91 15.63 -8.84
C TYR A 240 28.48 15.54 -8.26
N PHE A 241 28.31 15.07 -7.02
CA PHE A 241 27.01 14.89 -6.38
C PHE A 241 26.98 15.49 -4.97
N THR A 242 25.83 16.03 -4.58
CA THR A 242 25.51 16.30 -3.18
C THR A 242 24.65 15.16 -2.64
N THR A 243 25.14 14.46 -1.61
CA THR A 243 24.31 13.50 -0.88
C THR A 243 23.51 14.23 0.20
N PRO A 244 22.18 14.04 0.29
CA PRO A 244 21.41 14.62 1.38
C PRO A 244 21.81 14.01 2.73
N GLU A 245 21.77 14.83 3.78
CA GLU A 245 21.86 14.36 5.16
C GLU A 245 20.47 13.91 5.62
N PHE A 246 20.34 12.64 6.03
CA PHE A 246 19.10 12.16 6.63
C PHE A 246 19.01 12.61 8.09
N THR A 247 18.06 13.50 8.37
CA THR A 247 17.69 13.92 9.73
C THR A 247 16.95 12.79 10.43
N SER A 248 17.66 12.05 11.27
CA SER A 248 17.05 11.00 12.10
C SER A 248 16.68 11.54 13.49
N ALA A 249 15.62 10.99 14.08
CA ALA A 249 15.28 11.26 15.47
C ALA A 249 16.34 10.63 16.38
N ALA A 250 17.33 11.44 16.80
CA ALA A 250 18.34 11.09 17.78
C ALA A 250 17.75 11.19 19.19
N TYR A 251 16.79 10.31 19.43
CA TYR A 251 15.97 10.37 20.62
C TYR A 251 16.66 9.67 21.79
N GLN A 252 16.94 10.44 22.84
CA GLN A 252 17.21 9.91 24.18
C GLN A 252 16.11 10.42 25.11
N ARG A 253 15.45 9.50 25.82
CA ARG A 253 14.23 9.82 26.57
C ARG A 253 14.41 10.95 27.58
N THR A 254 13.66 12.02 27.37
CA THR A 254 13.56 13.17 28.27
C THR A 254 12.80 12.74 29.54
N PRO A 255 13.36 12.93 30.75
CA PRO A 255 12.63 12.58 31.98
C PRO A 255 11.36 13.43 32.10
N GLY A 256 10.20 12.79 32.19
CA GLY A 256 8.88 13.45 32.22
C GLY A 256 8.06 13.38 30.92
N GLU A 257 8.53 12.72 29.86
CA GLU A 257 7.78 12.62 28.59
C GLU A 257 6.99 11.30 28.46
N ASN A 258 5.67 11.39 28.47
CA ASN A 258 4.78 10.24 28.23
C ASN A 258 4.63 9.95 26.72
N VAL A 259 4.00 8.82 26.38
CA VAL A 259 3.86 8.37 24.98
C VAL A 259 2.99 9.30 24.11
N ARG A 260 2.09 10.11 24.71
CA ARG A 260 1.28 11.09 23.97
C ARG A 260 2.10 12.35 23.66
N ASP A 261 2.82 12.87 24.65
CA ASP A 261 3.77 13.99 24.47
C ASP A 261 4.80 13.68 23.38
N TYR A 262 5.34 12.45 23.36
CA TYR A 262 6.23 11.95 22.32
C TYR A 262 5.59 12.01 20.92
N ILE A 263 4.35 11.53 20.77
CA ILE A 263 3.63 11.53 19.49
C ILE A 263 3.41 12.97 18.98
N SER A 264 2.88 13.86 19.83
CA SER A 264 2.62 15.26 19.47
C SER A 264 3.92 16.02 19.15
N GLY A 265 5.01 15.74 19.87
CA GLY A 265 6.35 16.26 19.56
C GLY A 265 6.93 15.72 18.25
N MET A 266 6.72 14.43 17.97
CA MET A 266 7.23 13.76 16.77
C MET A 266 6.58 14.28 15.48
N TRP A 267 5.34 14.81 15.52
CA TRP A 267 4.77 15.49 14.36
C TRP A 267 5.63 16.66 13.88
N ASN A 268 6.26 17.42 14.77
CA ASN A 268 7.16 18.51 14.40
C ASN A 268 8.51 18.02 13.83
N VAL A 269 8.93 16.79 14.16
CA VAL A 269 10.14 16.14 13.61
C VAL A 269 9.88 15.51 12.24
N LEU A 270 8.70 14.95 12.04
CA LEU A 270 8.29 14.28 10.80
C LEU A 270 7.68 15.24 9.77
N THR A 271 7.24 16.44 10.16
CA THR A 271 6.81 17.49 9.22
C THR A 271 7.98 17.94 8.34
N ARG A 272 7.69 18.25 7.08
CA ARG A 272 8.57 18.96 6.15
C ARG A 272 7.92 20.29 5.76
N GLU A 273 8.76 21.29 5.50
CA GLU A 273 8.32 22.55 4.89
C GLU A 273 8.14 22.35 3.36
N PRO A 274 7.41 23.25 2.66
CA PRO A 274 7.27 23.16 1.21
C PRO A 274 8.62 23.10 0.49
N ASP A 275 8.73 22.21 -0.47
CA ASP A 275 9.98 21.92 -1.14
C ASP A 275 10.46 23.05 -2.04
N ARG A 276 11.76 23.03 -2.33
CA ARG A 276 12.36 23.79 -3.41
C ARG A 276 12.82 22.82 -4.49
N GLN A 277 12.53 23.13 -5.74
CA GLN A 277 13.02 22.37 -6.88
C GLN A 277 14.55 22.43 -6.93
N ILE A 278 15.20 21.29 -6.72
CA ILE A 278 16.64 21.12 -6.88
C ILE A 278 16.89 20.50 -8.27
N PRO A 279 17.69 21.13 -9.14
CA PRO A 279 17.99 20.60 -10.47
C PRO A 279 18.52 19.16 -10.41
N TRP A 280 17.98 18.29 -11.27
CA TRP A 280 18.35 16.87 -11.40
C TRP A 280 18.21 16.01 -10.11
N SER A 281 17.62 16.55 -9.04
CA SER A 281 17.31 15.77 -7.84
C SER A 281 16.21 14.75 -8.14
N SER A 282 16.32 13.56 -7.54
CA SER A 282 15.25 12.57 -7.57
C SER A 282 14.02 13.00 -6.78
N GLN A 283 14.07 14.04 -5.95
CA GLN A 283 12.91 14.55 -5.21
C GLN A 283 11.89 15.20 -6.15
N LEU A 284 10.62 14.77 -6.04
CA LEU A 284 9.47 15.47 -6.63
C LEU A 284 8.99 16.53 -5.64
N PRO A 285 9.15 17.84 -5.93
CA PRO A 285 8.88 18.86 -4.93
C PRO A 285 7.38 18.96 -4.62
N LEU A 286 7.05 19.10 -3.33
CA LEU A 286 5.68 19.26 -2.82
C LEU A 286 5.38 20.73 -2.41
N PRO A 287 4.23 21.30 -2.83
CA PRO A 287 3.92 22.71 -2.60
C PRO A 287 3.46 23.09 -1.19
N LYS A 288 3.12 22.16 -0.29
CA LYS A 288 2.63 22.40 1.08
C LYS A 288 3.51 21.70 2.13
N LYS A 289 3.03 21.68 3.38
CA LYS A 289 3.67 20.94 4.46
C LYS A 289 3.11 19.51 4.46
N TYR A 290 3.99 18.53 4.45
CA TYR A 290 3.65 17.12 4.49
C TYR A 290 4.36 16.44 5.68
N VAL A 291 3.98 15.20 5.98
CA VAL A 291 4.60 14.38 7.03
C VAL A 291 5.23 13.15 6.40
N VAL A 292 6.47 12.84 6.78
CA VAL A 292 7.19 11.64 6.31
C VAL A 292 7.07 10.50 7.32
N PRO A 293 7.23 9.22 6.92
CA PRO A 293 7.15 8.10 7.86
C PRO A 293 8.23 8.14 8.95
N GLY A 294 9.47 8.47 8.59
CA GLY A 294 10.62 8.62 9.50
C GLY A 294 11.86 7.80 9.08
N GLY A 295 13.00 8.06 9.72
CA GLY A 295 14.25 7.34 9.45
C GLY A 295 14.82 7.60 8.05
N ARG A 296 15.01 6.53 7.24
CA ARG A 296 15.48 6.60 5.83
C ARG A 296 14.43 7.17 4.87
N PHE A 297 13.18 7.27 5.32
CA PHE A 297 12.06 7.81 4.56
C PHE A 297 11.97 9.32 4.77
N SER A 298 12.48 10.06 3.78
CA SER A 298 12.64 11.52 3.75
C SER A 298 11.56 12.25 2.92
N GLU A 299 10.72 11.49 2.26
CA GLU A 299 9.67 11.89 1.32
C GLU A 299 8.29 11.49 1.86
N ILE A 300 7.22 12.05 1.30
CA ILE A 300 5.88 11.51 1.54
C ILE A 300 5.82 10.08 0.97
N TYR A 301 5.15 9.19 1.68
CA TYR A 301 4.73 7.88 1.15
C TYR A 301 3.20 7.82 1.16
N TYR A 302 2.62 7.19 0.14
CA TYR A 302 1.20 7.32 -0.16
C TYR A 302 0.32 6.70 0.93
N TRP A 303 0.33 5.39 1.14
CA TRP A 303 -0.60 4.75 2.08
C TRP A 303 -0.27 5.08 3.55
N ASP A 304 1.01 5.28 3.88
CA ASP A 304 1.52 5.78 5.18
C ASP A 304 0.83 7.09 5.60
N SER A 305 0.53 7.95 4.63
CA SER A 305 -0.12 9.24 4.88
C SER A 305 -1.50 9.08 5.50
N TYR A 306 -2.29 8.05 5.13
CA TYR A 306 -3.58 7.78 5.76
C TYR A 306 -3.42 7.43 7.25
N PHE A 307 -2.53 6.49 7.55
CA PHE A 307 -2.34 6.03 8.93
C PHE A 307 -1.70 7.11 9.83
N THR A 308 -0.90 7.98 9.22
CA THR A 308 -0.36 9.20 9.85
C THR A 308 -1.46 10.23 10.09
N MET A 309 -2.36 10.45 9.12
CA MET A 309 -3.49 11.38 9.22
C MET A 309 -4.49 11.05 10.33
N ILE A 310 -4.61 9.77 10.75
CA ILE A 310 -5.36 9.40 11.96
C ILE A 310 -4.79 10.15 13.18
N GLY A 311 -3.46 10.15 13.33
CA GLY A 311 -2.77 10.84 14.41
C GLY A 311 -2.95 12.35 14.34
N LEU A 312 -2.85 12.92 13.14
CA LEU A 312 -3.07 14.34 12.91
C LEU A 312 -4.52 14.75 13.23
N TYR A 313 -5.50 13.91 12.93
CA TYR A 313 -6.90 14.15 13.29
C TYR A 313 -7.11 14.17 14.81
N GLU A 314 -6.59 13.16 15.51
CA GLU A 314 -6.72 13.00 16.96
C GLU A 314 -5.93 14.04 17.77
N ASP A 315 -4.84 14.58 17.21
CA ASP A 315 -4.04 15.70 17.76
C ASP A 315 -4.54 17.10 17.29
N GLY A 316 -5.62 17.15 16.50
CA GLY A 316 -6.23 18.40 16.01
C GLY A 316 -5.45 19.12 14.89
N ARG A 317 -4.44 18.49 14.31
CA ARG A 317 -3.56 18.97 13.23
C ARG A 317 -4.22 18.90 11.84
N ILE A 318 -5.45 19.40 11.75
CA ILE A 318 -6.24 19.42 10.50
C ILE A 318 -5.62 20.36 9.46
N ASP A 319 -4.79 21.33 9.88
CA ASP A 319 -3.93 22.13 9.01
C ASP A 319 -3.01 21.25 8.14
N LEU A 320 -2.41 20.25 8.78
CA LEU A 320 -1.41 19.38 8.19
C LEU A 320 -2.07 18.26 7.38
N MET A 321 -3.22 17.71 7.84
CA MET A 321 -4.04 16.78 7.06
C MET A 321 -4.45 17.35 5.69
N ARG A 322 -4.95 18.60 5.66
CA ARG A 322 -5.32 19.27 4.40
C ARG A 322 -4.11 19.52 3.51
N SER A 323 -2.98 19.90 4.11
CA SER A 323 -1.74 20.16 3.39
C SER A 323 -1.22 18.89 2.71
N THR A 324 -1.15 17.76 3.44
CA THR A 324 -0.81 16.44 2.89
C THR A 324 -1.74 16.03 1.74
N LEU A 325 -3.06 16.22 1.87
CA LEU A 325 -4.01 15.91 0.80
C LEU A 325 -3.85 16.82 -0.44
N GLU A 326 -3.53 18.11 -0.24
CA GLU A 326 -3.24 19.05 -1.33
C GLU A 326 -1.91 18.71 -2.03
N ASP A 327 -0.92 18.19 -1.31
CA ASP A 327 0.34 17.68 -1.88
C ASP A 327 0.13 16.39 -2.69
N LEU A 328 -0.63 15.42 -2.17
CA LEU A 328 -1.00 14.20 -2.89
C LEU A 328 -1.82 14.50 -4.15
N ALA A 329 -2.80 15.40 -4.08
CA ALA A 329 -3.53 15.91 -5.24
C ALA A 329 -2.57 16.52 -6.29
N SER A 330 -1.56 17.28 -5.86
CA SER A 330 -0.56 17.87 -6.77
C SER A 330 0.31 16.83 -7.49
N LEU A 331 0.44 15.60 -6.96
CA LEU A 331 1.13 14.51 -7.64
C LEU A 331 0.24 13.93 -8.76
N ILE A 332 -1.06 13.73 -8.49
CA ILE A 332 -2.04 13.30 -9.50
C ILE A 332 -2.14 14.31 -10.65
N ASP A 333 -2.18 15.61 -10.36
CA ASP A 333 -2.21 16.68 -11.37
C ASP A 333 -0.98 16.68 -12.30
N ARG A 334 0.21 16.34 -11.78
CA ARG A 334 1.48 16.40 -12.51
C ARG A 334 1.88 15.10 -13.20
N TYR A 335 1.56 13.97 -12.58
CA TYR A 335 2.10 12.65 -12.93
C TYR A 335 1.00 11.60 -13.19
N GLY A 336 -0.28 12.01 -13.18
CA GLY A 336 -1.46 11.17 -13.48
C GLY A 336 -1.89 10.24 -12.36
N HIS A 337 -1.04 10.02 -11.35
CA HIS A 337 -1.25 9.15 -10.20
C HIS A 337 -0.47 9.66 -9.00
N ILE A 338 -0.68 9.04 -7.84
CA ILE A 338 0.20 9.23 -6.67
C ILE A 338 1.32 8.16 -6.77
N PRO A 339 2.59 8.53 -6.99
CA PRO A 339 3.70 7.59 -6.92
C PRO A 339 3.89 7.08 -5.48
N ASN A 340 4.48 5.88 -5.33
CA ASN A 340 4.78 5.20 -4.06
C ASN A 340 5.26 6.16 -2.94
N GLY A 341 6.19 7.05 -3.30
CA GLY A 341 6.50 8.28 -2.58
C GLY A 341 6.97 9.38 -3.54
N SER A 342 7.28 10.58 -3.04
CA SER A 342 7.63 11.75 -3.88
C SER A 342 9.05 11.73 -4.46
N ARG A 343 9.40 10.67 -5.23
CA ARG A 343 10.69 10.50 -5.92
C ARG A 343 10.54 10.08 -7.39
N THR A 344 11.47 10.46 -8.27
CA THR A 344 11.45 10.09 -9.71
C THR A 344 11.53 8.59 -9.92
N TYR A 345 12.27 7.86 -9.08
CA TYR A 345 12.33 6.39 -9.10
C TYR A 345 11.05 5.70 -8.59
N TYR A 346 10.09 6.46 -8.07
CA TYR A 346 8.74 6.01 -7.75
C TYR A 346 7.68 6.41 -8.79
N LEU A 347 7.99 7.21 -9.83
CA LEU A 347 7.04 7.59 -10.89
C LEU A 347 6.55 6.42 -11.78
N SER A 348 7.02 5.20 -11.51
CA SER A 348 6.69 3.99 -12.25
C SER A 348 5.73 3.04 -11.51
N ARG A 349 5.39 3.32 -10.25
CA ARG A 349 4.44 2.55 -9.44
C ARG A 349 3.74 3.41 -8.38
N SER A 350 2.51 3.03 -8.05
CA SER A 350 1.72 3.65 -7.00
C SER A 350 2.04 3.05 -5.61
N GLN A 351 1.05 3.09 -4.74
CA GLN A 351 0.86 2.30 -3.52
C GLN A 351 -0.66 2.02 -3.41
N PRO A 352 -1.18 1.23 -2.45
CA PRO A 352 -2.63 0.95 -2.39
C PRO A 352 -3.48 2.24 -2.34
N ALA A 353 -4.63 2.24 -3.01
CA ALA A 353 -5.40 3.45 -3.37
C ALA A 353 -6.12 4.11 -2.17
N PHE A 354 -5.37 4.70 -1.24
CA PHE A 354 -5.86 5.26 0.01
C PHE A 354 -6.37 6.71 -0.06
N PHE A 355 -6.24 7.43 -1.18
CA PHE A 355 -6.64 8.85 -1.29
C PHE A 355 -8.13 9.03 -1.01
N ALA A 356 -9.01 8.20 -1.59
CA ALA A 356 -10.44 8.16 -1.26
C ALA A 356 -10.69 7.97 0.26
N ILE A 357 -9.93 7.07 0.91
CA ILE A 357 -10.04 6.75 2.34
C ILE A 357 -9.51 7.90 3.22
N MET A 358 -8.56 8.70 2.71
CA MET A 358 -8.11 9.95 3.32
C MET A 358 -9.15 11.07 3.17
N LEU A 359 -9.88 11.12 2.05
CA LEU A 359 -10.99 12.05 1.86
C LEU A 359 -12.16 11.72 2.80
N ASP A 360 -12.50 10.44 2.99
CA ASP A 360 -13.47 9.99 4.01
C ASP A 360 -13.11 10.53 5.41
N LEU A 361 -11.83 10.43 5.79
CA LEU A 361 -11.32 10.91 7.08
C LEU A 361 -11.39 12.44 7.20
N LEU A 362 -11.04 13.19 6.14
CA LEU A 362 -11.17 14.65 6.15
C LEU A 362 -12.64 15.11 6.11
N ALA A 363 -13.51 14.40 5.39
CA ALA A 363 -14.95 14.69 5.31
C ALA A 363 -15.65 14.51 6.67
N GLY A 364 -15.09 13.71 7.59
CA GLY A 364 -15.51 13.66 8.99
C GLY A 364 -15.36 14.98 9.76
N HIS A 365 -14.50 15.90 9.29
CA HIS A 365 -14.31 17.24 9.86
C HIS A 365 -14.85 18.35 8.94
N ASP A 366 -14.49 18.33 7.66
CA ASP A 366 -14.81 19.38 6.68
C ASP A 366 -16.16 19.17 5.98
N GLY A 367 -16.79 18.01 6.16
CA GLY A 367 -18.07 17.66 5.54
C GLY A 367 -17.95 17.24 4.06
N GLN A 368 -19.12 17.08 3.44
CA GLN A 368 -19.26 16.48 2.10
C GLN A 368 -18.61 17.26 0.95
N VAL A 369 -18.22 18.53 1.18
CA VAL A 369 -17.54 19.37 0.19
C VAL A 369 -16.15 18.83 -0.19
N VAL A 370 -15.54 17.98 0.65
CA VAL A 370 -14.24 17.35 0.36
C VAL A 370 -14.31 16.51 -0.93
N TYR A 371 -15.37 15.73 -1.11
CA TYR A 371 -15.51 14.83 -2.27
C TYR A 371 -15.65 15.59 -3.59
N THR A 372 -16.39 16.70 -3.61
CA THR A 372 -16.54 17.53 -4.82
C THR A 372 -15.33 18.43 -5.05
N ARG A 373 -14.58 18.80 -4.00
CA ARG A 373 -13.32 19.55 -4.09
C ARG A 373 -12.23 18.75 -4.81
N PHE A 374 -12.11 17.45 -4.52
CA PHE A 374 -11.06 16.57 -5.05
C PHE A 374 -11.56 15.57 -6.12
N LEU A 375 -12.71 15.88 -6.74
CA LEU A 375 -13.34 15.04 -7.77
C LEU A 375 -12.48 14.85 -9.04
N PRO A 376 -11.76 15.87 -9.57
CA PRO A 376 -10.87 15.65 -10.71
C PRO A 376 -9.71 14.69 -10.40
N GLU A 377 -9.21 14.70 -9.17
CA GLU A 377 -8.08 13.87 -8.74
C GLU A 377 -8.53 12.42 -8.46
N LEU A 378 -9.67 12.24 -7.79
CA LEU A 378 -10.33 10.93 -7.66
C LEU A 378 -10.58 10.28 -9.04
N GLN A 379 -11.00 11.07 -10.03
CA GLN A 379 -11.27 10.57 -11.38
C GLN A 379 -9.97 10.11 -12.05
N ARG A 380 -8.90 10.93 -12.04
CA ARG A 380 -7.61 10.56 -12.62
C ARG A 380 -6.98 9.34 -11.94
N GLU A 381 -7.07 9.22 -10.61
CA GLU A 381 -6.57 8.03 -9.91
C GLU A 381 -7.33 6.77 -10.33
N TYR A 382 -8.65 6.82 -10.43
CA TYR A 382 -9.44 5.69 -10.92
C TYR A 382 -9.09 5.32 -12.38
N ASP A 383 -8.84 6.32 -13.22
CA ASP A 383 -8.42 6.10 -14.62
C ASP A 383 -7.02 5.47 -14.71
N TYR A 384 -6.11 5.75 -13.76
CA TYR A 384 -4.83 5.04 -13.63
C TYR A 384 -5.03 3.55 -13.29
N TRP A 385 -5.79 3.24 -12.24
CA TRP A 385 -6.06 1.85 -11.81
C TRP A 385 -6.90 1.03 -12.81
N THR A 386 -7.45 1.66 -13.85
CA THR A 386 -8.31 1.03 -14.85
C THR A 386 -7.87 1.27 -16.30
N ASP A 387 -6.62 1.70 -16.51
CA ASP A 387 -6.02 1.85 -17.83
C ASP A 387 -6.15 0.56 -18.67
N GLY A 388 -6.38 0.71 -19.98
CA GLY A 388 -6.60 -0.38 -20.94
C GLY A 388 -7.83 -1.28 -20.69
N ALA A 389 -8.49 -1.22 -19.53
CA ALA A 389 -9.50 -2.18 -19.12
C ALA A 389 -10.72 -2.25 -20.05
N SER A 390 -11.05 -1.15 -20.74
CA SER A 390 -12.16 -1.06 -21.70
C SER A 390 -11.94 -1.83 -23.00
N THR A 391 -10.67 -2.08 -23.37
CA THR A 391 -10.26 -2.82 -24.59
C THR A 391 -9.56 -4.14 -24.28
N LEU A 392 -9.47 -4.52 -23.00
CA LEU A 392 -8.81 -5.73 -22.53
C LEU A 392 -9.71 -6.96 -22.75
N GLU A 393 -9.24 -7.94 -23.51
CA GLU A 393 -9.96 -9.21 -23.77
C GLU A 393 -9.92 -10.17 -22.57
N PRO A 394 -10.89 -11.09 -22.42
CA PRO A 394 -10.87 -12.11 -21.37
C PRO A 394 -9.61 -12.97 -21.38
N GLY A 395 -9.12 -13.34 -20.20
CA GLY A 395 -7.89 -14.11 -20.00
C GLY A 395 -6.58 -13.29 -20.11
N HIS A 396 -6.67 -11.96 -20.27
CA HIS A 396 -5.51 -11.07 -20.46
C HIS A 396 -5.38 -10.04 -19.33
N ALA A 397 -4.20 -9.44 -19.23
CA ALA A 397 -3.92 -8.30 -18.36
C ALA A 397 -3.18 -7.18 -19.11
N TRP A 398 -3.45 -5.93 -18.72
CA TRP A 398 -2.71 -4.74 -19.16
C TRP A 398 -2.43 -3.86 -17.94
N ARG A 399 -1.15 -3.63 -17.64
CA ARG A 399 -0.70 -2.93 -16.43
C ARG A 399 -1.43 -3.50 -15.19
N HIS A 400 -2.14 -2.69 -14.41
CA HIS A 400 -2.94 -3.11 -13.25
C HIS A 400 -4.22 -3.86 -13.61
N ALA A 401 -4.80 -3.67 -14.80
CA ALA A 401 -6.08 -4.28 -15.17
C ALA A 401 -5.94 -5.76 -15.53
N VAL A 402 -6.75 -6.63 -14.94
CA VAL A 402 -6.85 -8.06 -15.28
C VAL A 402 -8.29 -8.38 -15.67
N ARG A 403 -8.53 -8.90 -16.87
CA ARG A 403 -9.84 -9.47 -17.24
C ARG A 403 -9.77 -10.99 -17.17
N LEU A 404 -10.44 -11.58 -16.19
CA LEU A 404 -10.51 -13.02 -16.00
C LEU A 404 -11.24 -13.72 -17.17
N PRO A 405 -11.09 -15.04 -17.36
CA PRO A 405 -11.63 -15.76 -18.52
C PRO A 405 -13.15 -15.68 -18.71
N ASP A 406 -13.93 -15.35 -17.67
CA ASP A 406 -15.38 -15.16 -17.76
C ASP A 406 -15.80 -13.69 -18.01
N GLY A 407 -14.83 -12.81 -18.26
CA GLY A 407 -15.03 -11.39 -18.48
C GLY A 407 -14.98 -10.52 -17.22
N THR A 408 -14.88 -11.10 -16.01
CA THR A 408 -14.77 -10.32 -14.76
C THR A 408 -13.51 -9.44 -14.77
N LEU A 409 -13.66 -8.15 -14.46
CA LEU A 409 -12.54 -7.21 -14.31
C LEU A 409 -12.08 -7.17 -12.84
N MET A 410 -10.78 -7.36 -12.63
CA MET A 410 -10.07 -7.23 -11.35
C MET A 410 -8.85 -6.30 -11.53
N VAL A 411 -8.19 -5.94 -10.42
CA VAL A 411 -6.88 -5.27 -10.44
C VAL A 411 -5.77 -6.12 -9.82
N ARG A 412 -4.53 -5.91 -10.28
CA ARG A 412 -3.29 -6.51 -9.75
C ARG A 412 -2.22 -5.43 -9.50
N PRO A 413 -1.18 -5.73 -8.70
CA PRO A 413 0.01 -4.87 -8.59
C PRO A 413 0.82 -4.84 -9.89
N TRP A 414 1.37 -3.67 -10.23
CA TRP A 414 2.16 -3.45 -11.45
C TRP A 414 3.04 -2.19 -11.37
N ASP A 415 4.34 -2.33 -11.60
CA ASP A 415 5.24 -1.21 -11.92
C ASP A 415 5.49 -1.18 -13.44
N ASP A 416 5.60 0.01 -14.04
CA ASP A 416 5.82 0.19 -15.48
C ASP A 416 7.26 -0.07 -15.96
N LEU A 417 8.22 -0.21 -15.05
CA LEU A 417 9.61 -0.62 -15.32
C LEU A 417 9.88 -2.08 -14.90
N ASP A 418 10.78 -2.71 -15.64
CA ASP A 418 11.34 -4.05 -15.42
C ASP A 418 12.86 -4.01 -15.26
N THR A 419 13.37 -2.96 -14.62
CA THR A 419 14.77 -2.78 -14.24
C THR A 419 14.93 -2.90 -12.72
N PRO A 420 16.14 -3.06 -12.16
CA PRO A 420 16.33 -2.97 -10.72
C PRO A 420 15.73 -1.68 -10.13
N ARG A 421 15.19 -1.73 -8.91
CA ARG A 421 14.81 -0.54 -8.14
C ARG A 421 16.03 0.33 -7.87
N ASP A 422 15.94 1.63 -8.08
CA ASP A 422 17.05 2.55 -7.81
C ASP A 422 17.42 2.57 -6.31
N GLU A 423 16.42 2.50 -5.44
CA GLU A 423 16.59 2.58 -3.98
C GLU A 423 17.14 1.31 -3.33
N SER A 424 17.18 0.19 -4.08
CA SER A 424 17.62 -1.14 -3.64
C SER A 424 18.34 -1.88 -4.79
N TYR A 425 19.12 -1.14 -5.58
CA TYR A 425 19.69 -1.60 -6.85
C TYR A 425 20.62 -2.82 -6.73
N PRO A 426 21.60 -2.88 -5.80
CA PRO A 426 22.44 -4.07 -5.67
C PRO A 426 21.69 -5.29 -5.10
N GLU A 427 20.61 -5.08 -4.34
CA GLU A 427 19.74 -6.14 -3.80
C GLU A 427 18.89 -6.79 -4.91
N ASP A 428 18.29 -5.99 -5.79
CA ASP A 428 17.51 -6.47 -6.95
C ASP A 428 18.39 -7.17 -8.00
N ILE A 429 19.61 -6.65 -8.24
CA ILE A 429 20.61 -7.32 -9.08
C ILE A 429 20.98 -8.69 -8.50
N ALA A 430 21.25 -8.77 -7.19
CA ALA A 430 21.61 -10.03 -6.53
C ALA A 430 20.45 -11.03 -6.52
N THR A 431 19.22 -10.56 -6.34
CA THR A 431 18.01 -11.39 -6.34
C THR A 431 17.78 -12.01 -7.72
N ALA A 432 17.82 -11.22 -8.80
CA ALA A 432 17.69 -11.75 -10.16
C ALA A 432 18.85 -12.68 -10.57
N ALA A 433 20.06 -12.46 -10.06
CA ALA A 433 21.20 -13.34 -10.29
C ALA A 433 21.13 -14.69 -9.53
N SER A 434 20.18 -14.86 -8.60
CA SER A 434 19.98 -16.10 -7.82
C SER A 434 19.08 -17.13 -8.50
N THR A 435 18.55 -16.84 -9.69
CA THR A 435 17.54 -17.66 -10.38
C THR A 435 17.82 -17.78 -11.89
N SER A 436 17.17 -18.74 -12.55
CA SER A 436 17.18 -18.90 -14.00
C SER A 436 16.04 -18.17 -14.72
N ARG A 437 15.14 -17.51 -13.98
CA ARG A 437 14.09 -16.65 -14.56
C ARG A 437 14.71 -15.47 -15.31
N PRO A 438 14.10 -14.99 -16.41
CA PRO A 438 14.49 -13.74 -17.07
C PRO A 438 14.50 -12.58 -16.06
N SER A 439 15.65 -11.90 -15.91
CA SER A 439 15.85 -10.93 -14.83
C SER A 439 14.83 -9.80 -14.82
N HIS A 440 14.37 -9.37 -16.00
CA HIS A 440 13.34 -8.35 -16.16
C HIS A 440 11.97 -8.75 -15.56
N GLU A 441 11.57 -10.02 -15.60
CA GLU A 441 10.37 -10.52 -14.91
C GLU A 441 10.54 -10.42 -13.39
N VAL A 442 11.69 -10.87 -12.88
CA VAL A 442 12.01 -10.80 -11.44
C VAL A 442 12.00 -9.34 -10.96
N TRP A 443 12.58 -8.43 -11.72
CA TRP A 443 12.60 -6.99 -11.40
C TRP A 443 11.19 -6.35 -11.47
N ARG A 444 10.35 -6.75 -12.44
CA ARG A 444 8.95 -6.34 -12.52
C ARG A 444 8.15 -6.80 -11.29
N ASP A 445 8.32 -8.05 -10.86
CA ASP A 445 7.62 -8.61 -9.70
C ASP A 445 8.12 -8.05 -8.35
N LEU A 446 9.42 -7.75 -8.23
CA LEU A 446 10.00 -7.04 -7.08
C LEU A 446 9.42 -5.63 -6.95
N ARG A 447 9.37 -4.88 -8.05
CA ARG A 447 8.77 -3.53 -8.10
C ARG A 447 7.27 -3.54 -7.83
N ALA A 448 6.53 -4.47 -8.44
CA ALA A 448 5.11 -4.68 -8.15
C ALA A 448 4.88 -5.09 -6.67
N GLY A 449 5.82 -5.85 -6.08
CA GLY A 449 5.85 -6.14 -4.64
C GLY A 449 5.91 -4.85 -3.80
N ALA A 450 6.78 -3.90 -4.15
CA ALA A 450 6.83 -2.59 -3.51
C ALA A 450 5.58 -1.72 -3.76
N GLU A 451 4.84 -1.91 -4.86
CA GLU A 451 3.54 -1.25 -5.06
C GLU A 451 2.46 -1.75 -4.09
N THR A 452 2.54 -3.00 -3.61
CA THR A 452 1.60 -3.48 -2.58
C THR A 452 1.79 -2.79 -1.22
N GLY A 453 2.95 -2.17 -0.99
CA GLY A 453 3.42 -1.73 0.32
C GLY A 453 3.89 -2.87 1.23
N TRP A 454 3.85 -4.13 0.77
CA TRP A 454 4.31 -5.32 1.50
C TRP A 454 5.61 -5.89 0.91
N ASP A 455 6.64 -5.06 0.73
CA ASP A 455 7.99 -5.44 0.27
C ASP A 455 8.84 -6.00 1.43
N TYR A 456 9.04 -7.30 1.62
CA TYR A 456 8.44 -8.45 0.93
C TYR A 456 7.69 -9.34 1.93
N SER A 457 6.88 -10.27 1.40
CA SER A 457 6.15 -11.29 2.13
C SER A 457 6.09 -12.59 1.33
N ALA A 458 6.06 -13.72 2.03
CA ALA A 458 5.73 -15.08 1.56
C ALA A 458 4.47 -15.14 0.69
N ARG A 459 3.53 -14.20 0.93
CA ARG A 459 2.31 -13.97 0.17
C ARG A 459 2.55 -13.74 -1.34
N TRP A 460 3.74 -13.27 -1.71
CA TRP A 460 4.15 -12.98 -3.08
C TRP A 460 5.09 -14.04 -3.68
N LEU A 461 5.55 -15.01 -2.88
CA LEU A 461 6.62 -15.95 -3.23
C LEU A 461 6.02 -17.34 -3.53
N ALA A 462 6.32 -17.90 -4.71
CA ALA A 462 5.76 -19.19 -5.14
C ALA A 462 6.24 -20.39 -4.29
N ASP A 463 7.28 -20.22 -3.47
CA ASP A 463 7.75 -21.19 -2.46
C ASP A 463 7.67 -20.65 -1.02
N HIS A 464 7.01 -19.50 -0.81
CA HIS A 464 6.83 -18.80 0.47
C HIS A 464 8.13 -18.36 1.20
N HIS A 465 9.32 -18.58 0.63
CA HIS A 465 10.59 -18.41 1.33
C HIS A 465 11.67 -17.69 0.50
N THR A 466 11.81 -18.01 -0.78
CA THR A 466 12.92 -17.56 -1.61
C THR A 466 12.52 -16.34 -2.42
N LEU A 467 13.12 -15.17 -2.18
CA LEU A 467 12.70 -13.91 -2.80
C LEU A 467 12.69 -13.92 -4.35
N SER A 468 13.55 -14.72 -5.00
CA SER A 468 13.56 -14.83 -6.47
C SER A 468 12.43 -15.70 -7.07
N THR A 469 11.58 -16.32 -6.23
CA THR A 469 10.31 -16.95 -6.64
C THR A 469 9.13 -15.96 -6.62
N ILE A 470 9.39 -14.67 -6.36
CA ILE A 470 8.36 -13.61 -6.34
C ILE A 470 7.61 -13.50 -7.67
N HIS A 471 6.28 -13.55 -7.64
CA HIS A 471 5.44 -13.53 -8.85
C HIS A 471 4.23 -12.57 -8.69
N THR A 472 4.46 -11.42 -8.05
CA THR A 472 3.43 -10.45 -7.65
C THR A 472 2.48 -10.06 -8.78
N THR A 473 2.96 -9.96 -10.02
CA THR A 473 2.13 -9.56 -11.17
C THR A 473 1.18 -10.67 -11.68
N ASP A 474 1.30 -11.89 -11.17
CA ASP A 474 0.35 -12.99 -11.39
C ASP A 474 -0.76 -13.04 -10.32
N LEU A 475 -0.73 -12.13 -9.33
CA LEU A 475 -1.64 -12.12 -8.18
C LEU A 475 -2.63 -10.95 -8.21
N VAL A 476 -3.91 -11.27 -8.04
CA VAL A 476 -5.01 -10.32 -7.83
C VAL A 476 -5.20 -10.16 -6.31
N THR A 477 -4.79 -9.03 -5.75
CA THR A 477 -4.63 -8.87 -4.30
C THR A 477 -5.83 -8.26 -3.58
N ILE A 478 -6.03 -8.65 -2.31
CA ILE A 478 -7.19 -8.22 -1.50
C ILE A 478 -7.24 -6.70 -1.33
N GLU A 479 -6.14 -6.06 -0.93
CA GLU A 479 -6.08 -4.61 -0.65
C GLU A 479 -6.35 -3.77 -1.89
N MET A 480 -5.76 -4.07 -3.05
CA MET A 480 -5.97 -3.27 -4.26
C MET A 480 -7.41 -3.40 -4.76
N ASN A 481 -7.99 -4.61 -4.73
CA ASN A 481 -9.39 -4.80 -5.13
C ASN A 481 -10.37 -4.19 -4.12
N CYS A 482 -10.01 -4.14 -2.82
CA CYS A 482 -10.74 -3.36 -1.82
C CYS A 482 -10.67 -1.85 -2.09
N THR A 483 -9.47 -1.29 -2.24
CA THR A 483 -9.28 0.17 -2.36
C THR A 483 -9.85 0.71 -3.67
N VAL A 484 -9.68 0.00 -4.80
CA VAL A 484 -10.26 0.43 -6.10
C VAL A 484 -11.79 0.25 -6.13
N ALA A 485 -12.35 -0.75 -5.46
CA ALA A 485 -13.80 -0.86 -5.29
C ALA A 485 -14.39 0.30 -4.47
N HIS A 486 -13.69 0.72 -3.41
CA HIS A 486 -14.08 1.87 -2.60
C HIS A 486 -13.89 3.20 -3.34
N LEU A 487 -12.80 3.38 -4.09
CA LEU A 487 -12.60 4.55 -4.97
C LEU A 487 -13.76 4.73 -5.97
N ALA A 488 -14.31 3.63 -6.50
CA ALA A 488 -15.52 3.67 -7.34
C ALA A 488 -16.79 4.07 -6.55
N GLN A 489 -16.93 3.68 -5.27
CA GLN A 489 -18.01 4.16 -4.39
C GLN A 489 -17.88 5.67 -4.14
N THR A 490 -16.68 6.14 -3.79
CA THR A 490 -16.38 7.55 -3.51
C THR A 490 -16.59 8.41 -4.76
N LEU A 491 -16.25 7.92 -5.96
CA LEU A 491 -16.57 8.58 -7.22
C LEU A 491 -18.08 8.65 -7.48
N ALA A 492 -18.83 7.57 -7.23
CA ALA A 492 -20.28 7.57 -7.41
C ALA A 492 -20.94 8.67 -6.55
N HIS A 493 -20.56 8.72 -5.27
CA HIS A 493 -21.01 9.72 -4.30
C HIS A 493 -20.57 11.14 -4.66
N ALA A 494 -19.30 11.34 -5.04
CA ALA A 494 -18.78 12.64 -5.44
C ALA A 494 -19.47 13.20 -6.69
N TYR A 495 -19.81 12.35 -7.67
CA TYR A 495 -20.59 12.75 -8.84
C TYR A 495 -22.08 12.99 -8.52
N GLU A 496 -22.69 12.25 -7.58
CA GLU A 496 -24.04 12.56 -7.09
C GLU A 496 -24.09 13.95 -6.44
N LEU A 497 -23.12 14.25 -5.54
CA LEU A 497 -22.98 15.57 -4.91
C LEU A 497 -22.70 16.69 -5.92
N ALA A 498 -22.04 16.39 -7.05
CA ALA A 498 -21.82 17.33 -8.15
C ALA A 498 -23.01 17.44 -9.13
N GLY A 499 -24.05 16.61 -8.98
CA GLY A 499 -25.23 16.58 -9.85
C GLY A 499 -25.10 15.75 -11.13
N ASP A 500 -23.96 15.08 -11.38
CA ASP A 500 -23.76 14.19 -12.53
C ASP A 500 -24.32 12.78 -12.22
N GLN A 501 -25.64 12.69 -12.23
CA GLN A 501 -26.39 11.45 -11.98
C GLN A 501 -26.03 10.32 -12.98
N GLY A 502 -25.56 10.67 -14.18
CA GLY A 502 -25.11 9.70 -15.18
C GLY A 502 -23.82 8.99 -14.76
N LYS A 503 -22.81 9.76 -14.33
CA LYS A 503 -21.57 9.19 -13.78
C LYS A 503 -21.78 8.56 -12.41
N ALA A 504 -22.61 9.14 -11.54
CA ALA A 504 -22.96 8.54 -10.25
C ALA A 504 -23.50 7.11 -10.44
N THR A 505 -24.46 6.94 -11.36
CA THR A 505 -25.02 5.62 -11.72
C THR A 505 -23.95 4.69 -12.29
N ARG A 506 -23.08 5.18 -13.19
CA ARG A 506 -21.99 4.38 -13.79
C ARG A 506 -21.02 3.85 -12.74
N TYR A 507 -20.51 4.71 -11.86
CA TYR A 507 -19.52 4.29 -10.85
C TYR A 507 -20.15 3.47 -9.72
N GLY A 508 -21.42 3.72 -9.37
CA GLY A 508 -22.16 2.85 -8.45
C GLY A 508 -22.36 1.43 -9.00
N ALA A 509 -22.57 1.29 -10.31
CA ALA A 509 -22.65 -0.01 -10.97
C ALA A 509 -21.28 -0.73 -11.04
N ASP A 510 -20.20 0.00 -11.36
CA ASP A 510 -18.83 -0.54 -11.36
C ASP A 510 -18.37 -0.96 -9.95
N ALA A 511 -18.58 -0.12 -8.93
CA ALA A 511 -18.32 -0.45 -7.53
C ALA A 511 -19.04 -1.74 -7.10
N LYS A 512 -20.33 -1.86 -7.44
CA LYS A 512 -21.11 -3.08 -7.18
C LYS A 512 -20.53 -4.30 -7.90
N ALA A 513 -20.06 -4.16 -9.15
CA ALA A 513 -19.41 -5.23 -9.90
C ALA A 513 -18.09 -5.66 -9.23
N ARG A 514 -17.23 -4.72 -8.80
CA ARG A 514 -15.97 -5.01 -8.11
C ARG A 514 -16.18 -5.69 -6.76
N VAL A 515 -17.13 -5.23 -5.95
CA VAL A 515 -17.48 -5.88 -4.68
C VAL A 515 -18.02 -7.30 -4.91
N THR A 516 -18.84 -7.51 -5.95
CA THR A 516 -19.32 -8.85 -6.34
C THR A 516 -18.14 -9.75 -6.76
N ALA A 517 -17.19 -9.22 -7.54
CA ALA A 517 -16.02 -9.95 -8.00
C ALA A 517 -15.06 -10.32 -6.84
N LEU A 518 -14.77 -9.38 -5.95
CA LEU A 518 -14.00 -9.62 -4.72
C LEU A 518 -14.61 -10.75 -3.86
N ARG A 519 -15.93 -10.71 -3.63
CA ARG A 519 -16.65 -11.76 -2.89
C ARG A 519 -16.73 -13.11 -3.63
N LYS A 520 -16.44 -13.16 -4.93
CA LYS A 520 -16.46 -14.38 -5.75
C LYS A 520 -15.08 -15.03 -5.88
N TYR A 521 -14.03 -14.23 -6.05
CA TYR A 521 -12.67 -14.71 -6.34
C TYR A 521 -11.76 -14.78 -5.11
N LEU A 522 -11.89 -13.83 -4.18
CA LEU A 522 -10.98 -13.70 -3.03
C LEU A 522 -11.54 -14.38 -1.77
N TRP A 523 -12.85 -14.33 -1.54
CA TRP A 523 -13.48 -15.03 -0.41
C TRP A 523 -13.33 -16.55 -0.51
N ASP A 524 -12.92 -17.21 0.56
CA ASP A 524 -12.88 -18.67 0.70
C ASP A 524 -13.81 -19.12 1.84
N PRO A 525 -14.91 -19.85 1.55
CA PRO A 525 -15.87 -20.28 2.57
C PRO A 525 -15.43 -21.51 3.37
N GLU A 526 -14.45 -22.28 2.89
CA GLU A 526 -13.94 -23.46 3.60
C GLU A 526 -12.83 -23.07 4.59
N ARG A 527 -12.09 -21.99 4.27
CA ARG A 527 -11.01 -21.44 5.09
C ARG A 527 -11.38 -20.18 5.88
N GLU A 528 -12.66 -19.78 5.83
CA GLU A 528 -13.24 -18.66 6.60
C GLU A 528 -12.45 -17.33 6.49
N ALA A 529 -11.90 -17.04 5.30
CA ALA A 529 -11.06 -15.86 5.06
C ALA A 529 -11.04 -15.42 3.60
N PHE A 530 -10.61 -14.18 3.36
CA PHE A 530 -10.21 -13.73 2.03
C PHE A 530 -8.74 -14.09 1.78
N TYR A 531 -8.46 -14.61 0.59
CA TYR A 531 -7.14 -14.93 0.05
C TYR A 531 -6.94 -14.19 -1.27
N ASP A 532 -5.69 -14.02 -1.70
CA ASP A 532 -5.39 -13.49 -3.03
C ASP A 532 -5.70 -14.55 -4.11
N TYR A 533 -5.83 -14.11 -5.36
CA TYR A 533 -6.14 -15.02 -6.48
C TYR A 533 -5.04 -14.97 -7.54
N ASP A 534 -4.37 -16.11 -7.74
CA ASP A 534 -3.45 -16.28 -8.85
C ASP A 534 -4.27 -16.43 -10.15
N TRP A 535 -4.20 -15.41 -11.00
CA TRP A 535 -5.00 -15.34 -12.22
C TRP A 535 -4.44 -16.16 -13.38
N LYS A 536 -3.20 -16.65 -13.28
CA LYS A 536 -2.59 -17.58 -14.25
C LYS A 536 -2.98 -19.03 -13.94
N GLN A 537 -2.86 -19.43 -12.68
CA GLN A 537 -3.21 -20.74 -12.17
C GLN A 537 -4.73 -20.90 -11.95
N GLY A 538 -5.47 -19.79 -11.93
CA GLY A 538 -6.93 -19.78 -11.78
C GLY A 538 -7.42 -20.14 -10.38
N LYS A 539 -6.56 -20.02 -9.36
CA LYS A 539 -6.78 -20.52 -7.99
C LYS A 539 -6.52 -19.44 -6.93
N ARG A 540 -7.09 -19.62 -5.74
CA ARG A 540 -6.72 -18.81 -4.56
C ARG A 540 -5.33 -19.20 -4.05
N THR A 541 -4.62 -18.27 -3.44
CA THR A 541 -3.41 -18.54 -2.65
C THR A 541 -3.76 -19.25 -1.33
N ASP A 542 -2.73 -19.76 -0.66
CA ASP A 542 -2.76 -20.53 0.59
C ASP A 542 -2.26 -19.76 1.81
N VAL A 543 -1.37 -18.77 1.64
CA VAL A 543 -0.90 -17.87 2.70
C VAL A 543 -2.05 -17.06 3.32
N LEU A 544 -2.31 -17.23 4.63
CA LEU A 544 -3.33 -16.47 5.34
C LEU A 544 -2.72 -15.17 5.88
N SER A 545 -3.12 -14.04 5.31
CA SER A 545 -2.63 -12.71 5.69
C SER A 545 -3.67 -11.87 6.45
N ALA A 546 -3.20 -10.91 7.24
CA ALA A 546 -4.07 -9.94 7.91
C ALA A 546 -4.81 -9.01 6.92
N ALA A 547 -4.47 -9.03 5.62
CA ALA A 547 -5.25 -8.35 4.58
C ALA A 547 -6.68 -8.93 4.45
N THR A 548 -6.96 -10.12 4.98
CA THR A 548 -8.33 -10.66 5.14
C THR A 548 -9.28 -9.69 5.88
N ALA A 549 -8.75 -8.75 6.67
CA ALA A 549 -9.52 -7.69 7.32
C ALA A 549 -9.91 -6.50 6.43
N MET A 550 -9.30 -6.32 5.24
CA MET A 550 -9.58 -5.18 4.35
C MET A 550 -11.06 -5.10 3.90
N PRO A 551 -11.73 -6.21 3.52
CA PRO A 551 -13.16 -6.20 3.23
C PRO A 551 -14.02 -5.79 4.43
N LEU A 552 -13.58 -5.99 5.66
CA LEU A 552 -14.30 -5.51 6.85
C LEU A 552 -14.02 -4.01 7.09
N PHE A 553 -12.78 -3.57 6.91
CA PHE A 553 -12.31 -2.18 7.08
C PHE A 553 -13.05 -1.18 6.18
N LEU A 554 -13.38 -1.57 4.95
CA LEU A 554 -14.13 -0.78 3.97
C LEU A 554 -15.61 -1.20 3.85
N HIS A 555 -16.11 -2.05 4.76
CA HIS A 555 -17.51 -2.52 4.77
C HIS A 555 -17.97 -3.17 3.44
N LEU A 556 -17.07 -3.94 2.83
CA LEU A 556 -17.25 -4.66 1.56
C LEU A 556 -17.55 -6.16 1.74
N ALA A 557 -17.45 -6.72 2.95
CA ALA A 557 -17.88 -8.08 3.28
C ALA A 557 -19.40 -8.18 3.50
N THR A 558 -19.98 -9.39 3.50
CA THR A 558 -21.28 -9.64 4.17
C THR A 558 -21.07 -9.86 5.67
N ASP A 559 -22.16 -9.86 6.45
CA ASP A 559 -22.08 -10.08 7.90
C ASP A 559 -21.58 -11.49 8.23
N GLU A 560 -22.00 -12.52 7.47
CA GLU A 560 -21.52 -13.89 7.63
C GLU A 560 -20.02 -14.00 7.32
N GLN A 561 -19.56 -13.33 6.25
CA GLN A 561 -18.14 -13.23 5.92
C GLN A 561 -17.36 -12.51 7.02
N ALA A 562 -17.92 -11.45 7.61
CA ALA A 562 -17.26 -10.69 8.68
C ALA A 562 -17.10 -11.50 9.97
N HIS A 563 -18.14 -12.24 10.39
CA HIS A 563 -18.06 -13.13 11.56
C HIS A 563 -17.09 -14.30 11.34
N ALA A 564 -17.07 -14.89 10.13
CA ALA A 564 -16.10 -15.92 9.76
C ALA A 564 -14.64 -15.38 9.75
N VAL A 565 -14.40 -14.21 9.15
CA VAL A 565 -13.09 -13.53 9.24
C VAL A 565 -12.71 -13.23 10.69
N ALA A 566 -13.66 -12.82 11.55
CA ALA A 566 -13.40 -12.61 12.96
C ALA A 566 -13.01 -13.90 13.70
N HIS A 567 -13.60 -15.05 13.35
CA HIS A 567 -13.17 -16.36 13.86
C HIS A 567 -11.73 -16.67 13.43
N THR A 568 -11.40 -16.50 12.15
CA THR A 568 -10.06 -16.75 11.60
C THR A 568 -9.00 -15.81 12.18
N LEU A 569 -9.28 -14.50 12.29
CA LEU A 569 -8.40 -13.53 12.95
C LEU A 569 -8.13 -13.93 14.41
N ARG A 570 -9.17 -14.31 15.15
CA ARG A 570 -9.09 -14.71 16.57
C ARG A 570 -8.30 -16.00 16.79
N THR A 571 -8.41 -16.98 15.89
CA THR A 571 -7.84 -18.32 16.08
C THR A 571 -6.50 -18.55 15.39
N LYS A 572 -6.23 -17.88 14.27
CA LYS A 572 -5.00 -18.07 13.46
C LYS A 572 -4.02 -16.93 13.66
N LEU A 573 -4.44 -15.67 13.47
CA LEU A 573 -3.53 -14.52 13.36
C LEU A 573 -3.31 -13.75 14.66
N LEU A 574 -4.22 -13.81 15.64
CA LEU A 574 -4.08 -13.09 16.91
C LEU A 574 -3.06 -13.76 17.86
N LYS A 575 -1.95 -13.05 18.10
CA LYS A 575 -0.85 -13.44 18.98
C LYS A 575 -0.86 -12.61 20.27
N VAL A 576 0.20 -12.67 21.07
CA VAL A 576 0.25 -11.98 22.39
C VAL A 576 0.36 -10.45 22.25
N GLY A 577 1.05 -9.96 21.22
CA GLY A 577 1.26 -8.53 20.96
C GLY A 577 0.32 -7.88 19.94
N GLY A 578 -0.60 -8.63 19.31
CA GLY A 578 -1.46 -8.13 18.22
C GLY A 578 -1.69 -9.20 17.15
N LEU A 579 -2.20 -8.81 15.98
CA LEU A 579 -2.24 -9.64 14.78
C LEU A 579 -0.87 -9.72 14.11
N VAL A 580 -0.48 -10.92 13.70
CA VAL A 580 0.69 -11.15 12.83
C VAL A 580 0.33 -10.86 11.37
N ALA A 581 1.30 -10.48 10.54
CA ALA A 581 1.07 -10.09 9.14
C ALA A 581 0.61 -11.27 8.25
N THR A 582 1.26 -12.43 8.38
CA THR A 582 0.88 -13.70 7.75
C THR A 582 1.06 -14.85 8.74
N ASP A 583 0.55 -16.04 8.42
CA ASP A 583 0.80 -17.27 9.17
C ASP A 583 2.16 -17.95 8.86
N ILE A 584 2.89 -17.48 7.84
CA ILE A 584 4.21 -17.98 7.43
C ILE A 584 5.34 -17.22 8.15
N THR A 585 6.41 -17.93 8.51
CA THR A 585 7.68 -17.33 8.96
C THR A 585 8.74 -17.49 7.85
N SER A 586 8.98 -16.45 7.07
CA SER A 586 9.89 -16.47 5.91
C SER A 586 11.25 -15.82 6.15
N GLY A 587 11.33 -14.89 7.12
CA GLY A 587 12.45 -13.95 7.29
C GLY A 587 12.29 -12.61 6.54
N GLN A 588 11.29 -12.51 5.66
CA GLN A 588 10.86 -11.24 5.07
C GLN A 588 10.08 -10.41 6.09
N GLN A 589 9.97 -9.10 5.87
CA GLN A 589 9.45 -8.20 6.91
C GLN A 589 7.93 -8.22 7.06
N TRP A 590 7.16 -8.45 6.00
CA TRP A 590 5.69 -8.47 6.02
C TRP A 590 5.09 -9.85 6.33
N ASP A 591 5.80 -10.64 7.15
CA ASP A 591 5.42 -11.99 7.58
C ASP A 591 5.55 -12.18 9.10
N ALA A 592 5.24 -13.38 9.60
CA ALA A 592 5.53 -13.73 10.99
C ALA A 592 7.04 -13.66 11.29
N PRO A 593 7.44 -13.18 12.49
CA PRO A 593 6.61 -12.87 13.67
C PRO A 593 6.07 -11.43 13.72
N ASN A 594 6.24 -10.63 12.66
CA ASN A 594 5.92 -9.20 12.69
C ASN A 594 4.42 -8.91 12.62
N GLY A 595 3.98 -7.95 13.42
CA GLY A 595 2.73 -7.21 13.27
C GLY A 595 3.03 -5.75 12.94
N TRP A 596 2.21 -5.17 12.07
CA TRP A 596 2.38 -3.81 11.55
C TRP A 596 1.15 -2.95 11.92
N ALA A 597 1.38 -1.68 12.24
CA ALA A 597 0.36 -0.73 12.70
C ALA A 597 -0.86 -0.61 11.75
N PRO A 598 -0.69 -0.48 10.41
CA PRO A 598 -1.80 -0.49 9.46
C PRO A 598 -2.74 -1.68 9.63
N LEU A 599 -2.18 -2.89 9.75
CA LEU A 599 -2.94 -4.15 9.80
C LEU A 599 -3.80 -4.23 11.06
N GLN A 600 -3.28 -3.75 12.20
CA GLN A 600 -4.05 -3.67 13.44
C GLN A 600 -5.19 -2.68 13.32
N TRP A 601 -4.94 -1.49 12.78
CA TRP A 601 -5.97 -0.46 12.63
C TRP A 601 -7.10 -0.91 11.70
N MET A 602 -6.76 -1.52 10.57
CA MET A 602 -7.75 -1.99 9.59
C MET A 602 -8.62 -3.10 10.19
N ALA A 603 -8.01 -4.08 10.88
CA ALA A 603 -8.77 -5.10 11.60
C ALA A 603 -9.64 -4.52 12.73
N VAL A 604 -9.11 -3.63 13.56
CA VAL A 604 -9.86 -3.04 14.68
C VAL A 604 -11.02 -2.16 14.17
N LYS A 605 -10.82 -1.29 13.19
CA LYS A 605 -11.94 -0.53 12.59
C LYS A 605 -12.93 -1.48 11.91
N GLY A 606 -12.45 -2.44 11.12
CA GLY A 606 -13.31 -3.37 10.39
C GLY A 606 -14.21 -4.20 11.30
N LEU A 607 -13.65 -4.84 12.33
CA LEU A 607 -14.41 -5.65 13.29
C LEU A 607 -15.47 -4.83 14.04
N ASN A 608 -15.16 -3.58 14.41
CA ASN A 608 -16.16 -2.68 15.02
C ASN A 608 -17.33 -2.34 14.07
N GLN A 609 -17.13 -2.35 12.75
CA GLN A 609 -18.21 -2.07 11.77
C GLN A 609 -19.19 -3.25 11.60
N TYR A 610 -18.84 -4.44 12.10
CA TYR A 610 -19.66 -5.66 12.07
C TYR A 610 -19.96 -6.21 13.49
N GLY A 611 -19.87 -5.37 14.52
CA GLY A 611 -20.25 -5.74 15.89
C GLY A 611 -19.27 -6.66 16.65
N GLU A 612 -18.12 -7.01 16.08
CA GLU A 612 -17.07 -7.82 16.72
C GLU A 612 -16.20 -7.01 17.70
N GLU A 613 -16.84 -6.12 18.46
CA GLU A 613 -16.21 -5.16 19.38
C GLU A 613 -15.27 -5.84 20.38
N ALA A 614 -15.66 -7.01 20.89
CA ALA A 614 -14.87 -7.77 21.86
C ALA A 614 -13.55 -8.33 21.28
N LEU A 615 -13.49 -8.59 19.97
CA LEU A 615 -12.24 -8.96 19.30
C LEU A 615 -11.42 -7.72 18.96
N ALA A 616 -12.08 -6.66 18.49
CA ALA A 616 -11.45 -5.37 18.20
C ALA A 616 -10.77 -4.78 19.46
N GLU A 617 -11.43 -4.82 20.62
CA GLU A 617 -10.87 -4.38 21.90
C GLU A 617 -9.68 -5.25 22.33
N ASP A 618 -9.72 -6.57 22.14
CA ASP A 618 -8.60 -7.45 22.50
C ASP A 618 -7.37 -7.23 21.60
N ILE A 619 -7.55 -7.11 20.28
CA ILE A 619 -6.48 -6.75 19.34
C ILE A 619 -5.88 -5.39 19.73
N ALA A 620 -6.72 -4.36 19.91
CA ALA A 620 -6.29 -3.02 20.28
C ALA A 620 -5.52 -3.00 21.61
N ARG A 621 -6.01 -3.70 22.63
CA ARG A 621 -5.38 -3.82 23.95
C ARG A 621 -4.02 -4.53 23.89
N ARG A 622 -3.90 -5.60 23.09
CA ARG A 622 -2.63 -6.33 22.90
C ARG A 622 -1.61 -5.49 22.13
N TRP A 623 -2.03 -4.80 21.06
CA TRP A 623 -1.17 -3.90 20.30
C TRP A 623 -0.70 -2.70 21.13
N MET A 624 -1.61 -2.01 21.83
CA MET A 624 -1.23 -0.94 22.76
C MET A 624 -0.22 -1.44 23.81
N ALA A 625 -0.42 -2.64 24.38
CA ALA A 625 0.53 -3.22 25.33
C ALA A 625 1.91 -3.51 24.72
N ARG A 626 1.97 -4.02 23.48
CA ARG A 626 3.21 -4.27 22.74
C ARG A 626 3.96 -2.97 22.44
N VAL A 627 3.27 -1.99 21.87
CA VAL A 627 3.87 -0.72 21.41
C VAL A 627 4.28 0.17 22.58
N ILE A 628 3.40 0.39 23.57
CA ILE A 628 3.70 1.19 24.76
C ILE A 628 4.77 0.49 25.61
N GLY A 629 4.72 -0.84 25.75
CA GLY A 629 5.76 -1.59 26.47
C GLY A 629 7.13 -1.63 25.77
N THR A 630 7.20 -1.37 24.46
CA THR A 630 8.47 -1.09 23.78
C THR A 630 8.93 0.33 24.09
N TYR A 631 8.05 1.34 23.98
CA TYR A 631 8.36 2.74 24.33
C TYR A 631 8.86 2.88 25.78
N GLU A 632 8.28 2.15 26.74
CA GLU A 632 8.75 2.03 28.14
C GLU A 632 10.25 1.66 28.24
N LYS A 633 10.72 0.79 27.33
CA LYS A 633 12.07 0.20 27.33
C LYS A 633 13.06 0.91 26.40
N SER A 634 12.59 1.52 25.31
CA SER A 634 13.42 2.12 24.25
C SER A 634 13.36 3.66 24.21
N GLY A 635 12.28 4.25 24.72
CA GLY A 635 11.93 5.65 24.51
C GLY A 635 11.42 5.98 23.11
N VAL A 636 11.27 5.02 22.19
CA VAL A 636 10.89 5.31 20.80
C VAL A 636 9.79 4.41 20.25
N LEU A 637 9.01 4.98 19.33
CA LEU A 637 8.08 4.26 18.48
C LEU A 637 8.77 3.85 17.17
N LEU A 638 8.38 2.68 16.68
CA LEU A 638 9.06 1.95 15.61
C LEU A 638 8.08 1.65 14.47
N GLU A 639 8.66 1.30 13.33
CA GLU A 639 7.98 0.85 12.12
C GLU A 639 7.10 -0.40 12.32
N LYS A 640 7.65 -1.47 12.92
CA LYS A 640 7.04 -2.81 13.04
C LYS A 640 7.45 -3.51 14.34
N TYR A 641 6.65 -4.49 14.78
CA TYR A 641 6.81 -5.13 16.09
C TYR A 641 6.60 -6.65 16.01
N ASP A 642 7.47 -7.43 16.65
CA ASP A 642 7.23 -8.85 16.94
C ASP A 642 6.02 -8.96 17.87
N VAL A 643 4.96 -9.60 17.39
CA VAL A 643 3.72 -9.84 18.15
C VAL A 643 3.63 -11.27 18.71
N VAL A 644 4.56 -12.15 18.38
CA VAL A 644 4.60 -13.56 18.78
C VAL A 644 5.34 -13.73 20.10
N ALA A 645 6.49 -13.06 20.28
CA ALA A 645 7.33 -13.21 21.45
C ALA A 645 6.58 -12.79 22.74
N PRO A 646 6.59 -13.62 23.82
CA PRO A 646 5.93 -13.27 25.08
C PRO A 646 6.56 -12.01 25.70
N GLU A 647 7.88 -11.92 25.64
CA GLU A 647 8.64 -10.73 26.05
C GLU A 647 8.56 -9.61 25.02
N ILE A 648 8.59 -8.37 25.53
CA ILE A 648 8.60 -7.15 24.71
C ILE A 648 10.04 -6.71 24.48
N SER A 649 10.49 -6.68 23.22
CA SER A 649 11.82 -6.17 22.85
C SER A 649 11.86 -4.63 22.80
N PRO A 650 12.94 -3.98 23.28
CA PRO A 650 13.20 -2.57 23.02
C PRO A 650 13.50 -2.25 21.54
N THR A 651 13.92 -3.24 20.75
CA THR A 651 14.23 -3.08 19.30
C THR A 651 13.03 -3.35 18.40
N GLY A 652 11.83 -3.58 18.96
CA GLY A 652 10.67 -4.06 18.22
C GLY A 652 10.72 -5.55 17.86
N GLY A 653 11.91 -6.16 17.78
CA GLY A 653 12.10 -7.59 17.47
C GLY A 653 13.37 -7.82 16.66
N ALA A 654 13.37 -8.86 15.83
CA ALA A 654 14.44 -9.12 14.85
C ALA A 654 14.31 -8.28 13.57
N GLY A 655 13.11 -7.81 13.22
CA GLY A 655 12.84 -7.13 11.96
C GLY A 655 12.70 -8.13 10.81
N GLY A 656 13.66 -8.15 9.89
CA GLY A 656 13.58 -8.85 8.60
C GLY A 656 13.50 -7.87 7.42
N GLY A 657 13.46 -8.41 6.20
CA GLY A 657 13.51 -7.59 4.97
C GLY A 657 14.88 -7.01 4.66
N GLU A 658 14.94 -6.05 3.72
CA GLU A 658 16.20 -5.56 3.14
C GLU A 658 16.88 -4.39 3.89
N TYR A 659 16.21 -3.78 4.88
CA TYR A 659 16.76 -2.65 5.64
C TYR A 659 16.51 -2.74 7.17
N PRO A 660 17.33 -2.09 8.01
CA PRO A 660 17.17 -2.10 9.47
C PRO A 660 15.88 -1.44 9.95
N MET A 661 15.42 -1.79 11.16
CA MET A 661 14.25 -1.19 11.83
C MET A 661 14.29 0.34 11.84
N GLN A 662 13.24 1.00 11.36
CA GLN A 662 13.14 2.47 11.36
C GLN A 662 12.48 3.02 12.64
N VAL A 663 12.85 4.27 12.97
CA VAL A 663 12.41 5.01 14.17
C VAL A 663 11.57 6.22 13.75
N GLY A 664 10.44 6.41 14.40
CA GLY A 664 9.55 7.55 14.18
C GLY A 664 8.22 7.36 14.89
N PHE A 665 7.24 6.63 14.33
CA PHE A 665 7.07 6.30 12.91
C PHE A 665 5.62 6.62 12.54
N GLY A 666 5.38 7.31 11.42
CA GLY A 666 4.11 7.97 11.08
C GLY A 666 2.85 7.15 11.38
N TRP A 667 2.76 5.94 10.82
CA TRP A 667 1.61 5.05 11.04
C TRP A 667 1.47 4.54 12.47
N THR A 668 2.56 4.38 13.22
CA THR A 668 2.57 3.80 14.57
C THR A 668 2.08 4.85 15.54
N ASN A 669 2.59 6.07 15.38
CA ASN A 669 2.21 7.24 16.14
C ASN A 669 0.70 7.54 15.94
N GLY A 670 0.24 7.52 14.68
CA GLY A 670 -1.13 7.84 14.35
C GLY A 670 -2.14 6.78 14.77
N THR A 671 -1.88 5.51 14.46
CA THR A 671 -2.76 4.41 14.87
C THR A 671 -2.74 4.18 16.39
N LEU A 672 -1.59 4.34 17.07
CA LEU A 672 -1.54 4.24 18.53
C LEU A 672 -2.39 5.33 19.18
N LEU A 673 -2.27 6.59 18.75
CA LEU A 673 -3.06 7.69 19.28
C LEU A 673 -4.56 7.46 19.09
N GLY A 674 -4.98 7.05 17.88
CA GLY A 674 -6.37 6.69 17.59
C GLY A 674 -6.88 5.51 18.44
N LEU A 675 -6.08 4.46 18.63
CA LEU A 675 -6.46 3.32 19.48
C LEU A 675 -6.55 3.70 20.96
N MET A 676 -5.63 4.54 21.45
CA MET A 676 -5.64 5.06 22.82
C MET A 676 -6.84 5.97 23.10
N ASN A 677 -7.31 6.72 22.11
CA ASN A 677 -8.49 7.58 22.20
C ASN A 677 -9.80 6.79 22.03
N ARG A 678 -9.81 5.75 21.18
CA ARG A 678 -10.95 4.84 20.98
C ARG A 678 -11.21 3.92 22.17
N TYR A 679 -10.16 3.42 22.83
CA TYR A 679 -10.24 2.49 23.97
C TYR A 679 -9.56 3.06 25.24
N PRO A 680 -10.04 4.17 25.81
CA PRO A 680 -9.34 4.89 26.87
C PRO A 680 -9.20 4.10 28.18
N ARG A 681 -10.14 3.17 28.48
CA ARG A 681 -10.02 2.27 29.64
C ARG A 681 -8.86 1.29 29.48
N ASN A 682 -8.68 0.76 28.27
CA ASN A 682 -7.65 -0.21 27.93
C ASN A 682 -6.28 0.47 27.83
N ALA A 683 -6.24 1.69 27.27
CA ALA A 683 -5.06 2.55 27.30
C ALA A 683 -4.61 2.83 28.74
N ARG A 684 -5.54 3.21 29.64
CA ARG A 684 -5.24 3.40 31.07
C ARG A 684 -4.66 2.14 31.72
N GLN A 685 -5.28 0.98 31.53
CA GLN A 685 -4.79 -0.31 32.05
C GLN A 685 -3.40 -0.72 31.50
N VAL A 686 -3.03 -0.28 30.29
CA VAL A 686 -1.69 -0.48 29.74
C VAL A 686 -0.70 0.50 30.36
N LEU A 687 -1.06 1.77 30.49
CA LEU A 687 -0.25 2.82 31.11
C LEU A 687 0.00 2.56 32.62
N ASP A 688 -0.98 2.01 33.34
CA ASP A 688 -0.84 1.55 34.74
C ASP A 688 0.26 0.48 34.92
N ARG A 689 0.62 -0.23 33.84
CA ARG A 689 1.69 -1.24 33.81
C ARG A 689 2.99 -0.73 33.20
N ASN A 690 2.98 0.47 32.63
CA ASN A 690 4.08 1.12 31.94
C ASN A 690 4.21 2.57 32.45
N PRO A 691 4.58 2.76 33.74
CA PRO A 691 4.54 4.06 34.40
C PRO A 691 5.62 5.05 33.90
N LEU A 692 6.65 4.61 33.17
CA LEU A 692 7.54 5.54 32.48
C LEU A 692 6.85 6.16 31.26
N SER A 693 5.99 5.40 30.59
CA SER A 693 5.20 5.80 29.43
C SER A 693 4.03 6.74 29.75
N ASP A 694 3.74 6.96 31.05
CA ASP A 694 2.60 7.71 31.59
C ASP A 694 3.03 8.93 32.44
N GLN A 695 4.30 9.33 32.38
CA GLN A 695 4.82 10.42 33.22
C GLN A 695 4.14 11.77 32.93
N MET A 696 3.83 12.52 33.99
CA MET A 696 3.19 13.83 33.86
C MET A 696 4.05 14.78 33.03
N SER A 697 3.45 15.32 31.96
CA SER A 697 4.03 16.31 31.06
C SER A 697 4.61 17.48 31.85
N LYS A 698 5.82 17.93 31.49
CA LYS A 698 6.50 19.06 32.17
C LYS A 698 5.85 20.43 31.99
N ALA A 699 4.78 20.54 31.19
CA ALA A 699 4.00 21.76 30.98
C ALA A 699 3.03 22.07 32.14
N ALA A 700 3.54 22.12 33.38
CA ALA A 700 2.75 22.38 34.59
C ALA A 700 3.35 23.42 35.57
N GLU A 701 4.56 23.94 35.30
CA GLU A 701 5.23 24.95 36.15
C GLU A 701 5.48 26.29 35.42
N THR A 702 4.47 26.85 34.75
CA THR A 702 4.48 28.27 34.35
C THR A 702 3.18 28.98 34.72
N SER A 703 3.32 30.11 35.41
CA SER A 703 2.19 30.94 35.84
C SER A 703 1.73 31.88 34.73
N GLY A 704 0.51 31.67 34.21
CA GLY A 704 -0.26 32.74 33.58
C GLY A 704 -0.04 33.01 32.08
N GLY A 705 -0.40 32.04 31.24
CA GLY A 705 -1.07 32.30 29.96
C GLY A 705 -0.25 32.87 28.80
N VAL A 706 0.25 31.96 27.95
CA VAL A 706 0.28 32.03 26.47
C VAL A 706 0.33 30.57 25.97
N ALA A 707 0.25 30.32 24.65
CA ALA A 707 0.18 28.98 24.07
C ALA A 707 1.28 28.03 24.56
N THR A 708 0.92 26.77 24.78
CA THR A 708 1.84 25.68 25.12
C THR A 708 2.75 25.36 23.93
N GLU A 709 4.05 25.58 24.08
CA GLU A 709 5.05 25.07 23.15
C GLU A 709 5.06 23.54 23.15
N THR A 710 5.04 22.92 21.96
CA THR A 710 5.13 21.47 21.81
C THR A 710 6.52 20.97 22.27
N PRO A 711 6.64 19.80 22.92
CA PRO A 711 7.94 19.22 23.29
C PRO A 711 8.92 19.14 22.11
N SER A 712 10.14 19.64 22.32
CA SER A 712 11.18 19.69 21.29
C SER A 712 12.07 18.45 21.31
N ILE A 713 11.72 17.47 20.48
CA ILE A 713 12.55 16.29 20.22
C ILE A 713 13.81 16.69 19.44
N LYS A 714 14.97 16.16 19.87
CA LYS A 714 16.25 16.36 19.19
C LYS A 714 16.42 15.47 17.97
N THR A 715 17.17 15.96 17.00
CA THR A 715 17.53 15.24 15.77
C THR A 715 19.05 15.25 15.57
N GLU A 716 19.56 14.25 14.86
CA GLU A 716 20.93 14.22 14.34
C GLU A 716 20.91 13.90 12.85
N ALA A 717 21.71 14.66 12.09
CA ALA A 717 22.12 14.31 10.74
C ALA A 717 23.06 13.10 10.78
N LYS A 718 22.83 12.12 9.91
CA LYS A 718 23.71 10.94 9.77
C LYS A 718 24.45 10.97 8.44
N PRO A 719 25.79 10.78 8.43
CA PRO A 719 26.56 10.73 7.19
C PRO A 719 26.25 9.46 6.40
N THR A 720 26.01 9.64 5.11
CA THR A 720 25.51 8.64 4.15
C THR A 720 26.60 7.99 3.31
N LEU A 721 27.74 8.68 3.15
CA LEU A 721 28.97 8.12 2.58
C LEU A 721 29.74 7.36 3.67
N LYS A 722 30.22 6.15 3.34
CA LYS A 722 31.14 5.41 4.22
C LYS A 722 32.41 6.24 4.46
N LYS A 723 32.98 6.21 5.67
CA LYS A 723 34.28 6.87 5.95
C LYS A 723 35.39 6.32 5.04
N VAL A 724 36.43 7.11 4.79
CA VAL A 724 37.65 6.60 4.14
C VAL A 724 38.50 5.96 5.22
N GLY A 725 38.62 4.64 5.19
CA GLY A 725 39.63 3.93 5.99
C GLY A 725 41.04 4.30 5.50
N THR A 726 41.97 4.44 6.44
CA THR A 726 43.36 4.85 6.16
C THR A 726 44.07 3.79 5.31
N PRO A 727 45.20 4.13 4.65
CA PRO A 727 45.99 3.13 3.91
C PRO A 727 46.42 1.93 4.77
N GLU A 728 46.63 2.14 6.07
CA GLU A 728 47.00 1.09 7.03
C GLU A 728 45.80 0.18 7.37
N GLU A 729 44.59 0.73 7.51
CA GLU A 729 43.36 -0.05 7.73
C GLU A 729 43.02 -0.92 6.51
N ARG A 730 43.28 -0.45 5.29
CA ARG A 730 43.07 -1.24 4.05
C ARG A 730 43.93 -2.50 4.03
N ALA A 731 45.18 -2.43 4.51
CA ALA A 731 46.11 -3.56 4.53
C ALA A 731 45.69 -4.69 5.50
N HIS A 732 44.82 -4.41 6.48
CA HIS A 732 44.30 -5.42 7.41
C HIS A 732 42.97 -6.06 6.96
N ALA A 733 42.28 -5.50 5.96
CA ALA A 733 40.98 -5.99 5.52
C ALA A 733 41.03 -7.27 4.64
N GLU A 734 42.19 -7.59 4.05
CA GLU A 734 42.32 -8.72 3.10
C GLU A 734 42.56 -10.09 3.76
N MET A 735 42.61 -10.19 5.10
CA MET A 735 42.99 -11.43 5.81
C MET A 735 42.03 -11.89 6.93
N HIS A 736 40.71 -11.81 6.74
CA HIS A 736 39.75 -12.59 7.55
C HIS A 736 38.58 -13.16 6.73
N PRO A 737 38.39 -14.51 6.69
CA PRO A 737 37.20 -15.13 6.09
C PRO A 737 36.00 -15.10 7.04
N VAL A 738 34.80 -15.30 6.49
CA VAL A 738 33.52 -15.26 7.22
C VAL A 738 33.39 -16.41 8.22
N ALA A 739 33.01 -16.08 9.44
CA ALA A 739 32.43 -16.96 10.45
C ALA A 739 31.39 -16.17 11.26
N GLY A 740 30.35 -16.76 11.86
CA GLY A 740 29.95 -18.17 11.87
C GLY A 740 28.83 -18.34 12.92
N VAL A 741 27.87 -19.25 12.68
CA VAL A 741 26.71 -19.42 13.58
C VAL A 741 27.15 -19.90 14.97
N PRO A 742 26.72 -19.26 16.08
CA PRO A 742 27.02 -19.73 17.42
C PRO A 742 26.20 -21.01 17.75
N PRO A 743 26.83 -22.11 18.19
CA PRO A 743 26.12 -23.34 18.52
C PRO A 743 25.39 -23.25 19.86
N SER A 744 24.33 -24.06 19.99
CA SER A 744 23.54 -24.22 21.21
C SER A 744 24.34 -24.90 22.34
N HIS A 745 24.03 -24.53 23.59
CA HIS A 745 24.53 -25.21 24.78
C HIS A 745 23.36 -25.65 25.68
N GLU A 746 23.15 -26.96 25.76
CA GLU A 746 22.44 -27.59 26.89
C GLU A 746 23.39 -28.49 27.69
N ALA A 747 22.98 -28.83 28.90
CA ALA A 747 23.84 -29.36 29.95
C ALA A 747 24.16 -30.85 29.84
N ARG A 748 25.30 -31.29 30.43
CA ARG A 748 25.29 -32.08 31.69
C ARG A 748 26.69 -32.51 32.16
N GLU A 749 26.91 -32.39 33.49
CA GLU A 749 27.62 -33.35 34.38
C GLU A 749 29.11 -33.68 34.08
N ARG A 750 29.93 -34.28 34.97
CA ARG A 750 30.05 -34.31 36.45
C ARG A 750 31.53 -34.67 36.79
N LEU A 751 31.98 -34.30 37.99
CA LEU A 751 32.96 -34.97 38.88
C LEU A 751 33.99 -35.98 38.30
N GLY A 752 35.29 -35.80 38.60
CA GLY A 752 36.23 -36.93 38.76
C GLY A 752 37.70 -36.69 38.36
N ASP A 753 38.55 -36.43 39.37
CA ASP A 753 39.98 -36.77 39.56
C ASP A 753 41.00 -36.87 38.39
N GLY A 754 42.21 -36.30 38.59
CA GLY A 754 43.40 -36.45 37.73
C GLY A 754 44.36 -37.57 38.21
N PRO A 755 45.71 -37.44 38.16
CA PRO A 755 46.55 -36.34 37.63
C PRO A 755 47.80 -36.80 36.80
N SER A 756 48.59 -35.85 36.23
CA SER A 756 50.09 -35.80 36.30
C SER A 756 50.76 -34.85 35.26
N SER A 757 51.87 -34.20 35.65
CA SER A 757 52.84 -33.37 34.86
C SER A 757 52.29 -32.20 34.00
N GLY A 758 52.82 -30.96 34.02
CA GLY A 758 53.98 -30.35 34.70
C GLY A 758 55.16 -30.05 33.74
N PRO A 759 55.95 -28.98 33.93
CA PRO A 759 55.96 -28.02 35.04
C PRO A 759 55.10 -26.76 34.81
#